data_AF-A0A7X5URV8-F1
#
_entry.id   AF-A0A7X5URV8-F1
#
_cell.length_a   1.000
_cell.length_b   1.000
_cell.length_c   1.000
_cell.angle_alpha   90.00
_cell.angle_beta   90.00
_cell.angle_gamma   90.00
#
_symmetry.space_group_name_H-M   'P 1'
#
loop_
_entity.id
_entity.type
_entity.pdbx_description
1 polymer ?
#
loop_
_entity_poly.entity_id
_entity_poly.type
_entity_poly.pdbx_seq_one_letter_code
_entity_poly.pdbx_strand_id
1 'polypeptide(L)'
;MPVGDMNFAGIPAVPEFDLRAESEEFSPLGGVAYPVAQDRWERLVTMAPIPAPAERVWAALTGPEHVKEWLAACRGQWAERGREATLDFEDGEFFYCFTKKSAPPTTGRPGTLSYLWRWVGVGPASAVTWTLTPQGGQTVVTVVEEATNPPSDWRSWNGMGWPGILDQLAGYLRTGINTRWPWRRMGPYLQIPLPVMPFPAWEALTSPGAVQYWLQRTTGSLAVDDTMTLMMGDASGAIQLRVTKAVDAAQEFPSYLPYLEFELRRPSWTQSLGGRMWIEPAGLNASLLQVFHYDWERLDIQDPISERKLLTEFWRNAAGRAQLLFREQALPAGPHGWSMGGGAPETNGQSPGSDVDMGAVMSFAGKAMDDLAGAMSSMLAVLGVRLGLFGALAAGPAGADELAERAGLAPRYVQEWLWGMHSAGYLRFDGTTDRFTLPAEHAAVVASPTSPFSLAAGYELVPPMAAMLDEVAEAFRTGQGIGHERYPDSIYAAMERMSATWLDGALVEQWLPAVDGLVTKLERGARVVDVGSGGGRAMITLARRFPSSRFDGYDLHAPNVERARAAAEEAGVGERVHFHDADATGSVSGPLDLATLFDVLHDAPDPEALLAAVHSALAPDGVVLVLESASADAASDNTGAAGAILYGTSTLYCVPTALADGGPALGTLGLPHTELTALAEAAGFGAVGELPVQSPMNALYVLRK
;
A
#
# COMPACT_ATOMS: atom_id res chain seq x y z
N MET A 1 30.13 22.11 -53.66
CA MET A 1 31.56 21.80 -53.44
C MET A 1 31.64 20.54 -52.60
N PRO A 2 32.60 19.63 -52.83
CA PRO A 2 32.67 18.36 -52.12
C PRO A 2 33.12 18.54 -50.67
N VAL A 3 32.63 17.66 -49.80
CA VAL A 3 32.84 17.58 -48.34
C VAL A 3 34.26 17.06 -48.01
N GLY A 4 35.29 17.68 -48.59
CA GLY A 4 36.66 17.15 -48.61
C GLY A 4 37.67 17.83 -47.69
N ASP A 5 37.43 19.05 -47.24
CA ASP A 5 38.41 19.85 -46.47
C ASP A 5 37.86 20.36 -45.12
N MET A 6 37.13 19.52 -44.38
CA MET A 6 36.96 19.78 -42.95
C MET A 6 38.24 19.37 -42.23
N ASN A 7 39.18 20.32 -42.11
CA ASN A 7 40.40 20.15 -41.35
C ASN A 7 40.05 19.84 -39.88
N PHE A 8 40.16 18.58 -39.46
CA PHE A 8 39.92 18.12 -38.08
C PHE A 8 40.87 18.77 -37.05
N ALA A 9 41.88 19.51 -37.50
CA ALA A 9 42.74 20.36 -36.66
C ALA A 9 42.00 21.57 -36.03
N GLY A 10 40.74 21.81 -36.40
CA GLY A 10 39.92 22.92 -35.89
C GLY A 10 38.96 22.58 -34.75
N ILE A 11 38.92 21.34 -34.25
CA ILE A 11 38.20 21.04 -33.00
C ILE A 11 39.00 21.69 -31.87
N PRO A 12 38.48 22.71 -31.18
CA PRO A 12 39.19 23.31 -30.05
C PRO A 12 39.53 22.22 -29.04
N ALA A 13 40.74 22.27 -28.46
CA ALA A 13 41.02 21.51 -27.25
C ALA A 13 39.95 21.86 -26.22
N VAL A 14 39.36 20.84 -25.60
CA VAL A 14 38.30 21.01 -24.61
C VAL A 14 38.88 21.86 -23.48
N PRO A 15 38.18 22.90 -22.99
CA PRO A 15 38.48 23.43 -21.66
C PRO A 15 38.46 22.27 -20.66
N GLU A 16 39.36 22.21 -19.68
CA GLU A 16 39.24 21.24 -18.58
C GLU A 16 37.99 21.58 -17.75
N PHE A 17 36.82 21.14 -18.21
CA PHE A 17 35.68 20.94 -17.32
C PHE A 17 36.02 19.70 -16.50
N ASP A 18 36.39 19.90 -15.23
CA ASP A 18 36.22 18.84 -14.25
C ASP A 18 34.72 18.72 -13.99
N LEU A 19 34.00 18.03 -14.89
CA LEU A 19 32.55 17.88 -14.82
C LEU A 19 32.11 17.30 -13.48
N ARG A 20 32.98 16.50 -12.85
CA ARG A 20 32.76 15.96 -11.52
C ARG A 20 32.71 17.10 -10.49
N ALA A 21 33.79 17.87 -10.36
CA ALA A 21 33.85 18.99 -9.42
C ALA A 21 32.79 20.08 -9.71
N GLU A 22 32.53 20.37 -10.99
CA GLU A 22 31.60 21.43 -11.35
C GLU A 22 30.12 21.02 -11.18
N SER A 23 29.80 19.72 -11.28
CA SER A 23 28.46 19.20 -10.98
C SER A 23 28.11 19.30 -9.49
N GLU A 24 29.11 19.25 -8.60
CA GLU A 24 28.94 19.42 -7.15
C GLU A 24 28.48 20.85 -6.81
N GLU A 25 29.08 21.86 -7.47
CA GLU A 25 28.71 23.27 -7.32
C GLU A 25 27.34 23.60 -7.93
N PHE A 26 26.86 22.80 -8.90
CA PHE A 26 25.58 22.98 -9.60
C PHE A 26 24.54 21.94 -9.17
N SER A 27 24.20 21.99 -7.88
CA SER A 27 23.27 21.10 -7.20
C SER A 27 21.85 21.18 -7.78
N PRO A 28 21.05 20.08 -7.76
CA PRO A 28 19.65 20.11 -8.15
C PRO A 28 18.85 21.11 -7.31
N LEU A 29 17.81 21.71 -7.91
CA LEU A 29 16.84 22.49 -7.16
C LEU A 29 15.96 21.53 -6.34
N GLY A 30 16.36 21.26 -5.10
CA GLY A 30 15.59 20.45 -4.14
C GLY A 30 16.00 18.99 -3.98
N GLY A 31 17.30 18.68 -3.92
CA GLY A 31 17.75 17.36 -3.44
C GLY A 31 19.23 17.29 -3.04
N VAL A 32 19.54 16.50 -2.01
CA VAL A 32 20.84 16.47 -1.29
C VAL A 32 21.81 15.36 -1.78
N ALA A 33 21.73 14.94 -3.04
CA ALA A 33 22.53 13.82 -3.55
C ALA A 33 23.77 14.27 -4.35
N TYR A 34 24.88 13.55 -4.18
CA TYR A 34 26.16 13.73 -4.90
C TYR A 34 26.68 12.38 -5.45
N PRO A 35 27.47 12.37 -6.55
CA PRO A 35 27.83 11.14 -7.27
C PRO A 35 29.06 10.41 -6.70
N VAL A 36 29.08 9.06 -6.79
CA VAL A 36 30.16 8.17 -6.33
C VAL A 36 30.75 7.34 -7.51
N ALA A 37 31.51 8.02 -8.38
CA ALA A 37 32.45 7.50 -9.43
C ALA A 37 31.92 6.86 -10.77
N GLN A 38 32.76 6.93 -11.82
CA GLN A 38 32.48 6.79 -13.28
C GLN A 38 33.29 5.68 -14.00
N ASP A 39 32.77 5.13 -15.12
CA ASP A 39 33.56 4.96 -16.36
C ASP A 39 32.69 4.86 -17.67
N ARG A 40 33.01 5.78 -18.60
CA ARG A 40 32.88 5.89 -20.09
C ARG A 40 31.54 5.73 -20.82
N TRP A 41 31.11 6.82 -21.49
CA TRP A 41 30.57 7.04 -22.87
C TRP A 41 30.07 8.52 -23.05
N GLU A 42 30.94 9.56 -22.93
CA GLU A 42 30.54 10.86 -22.32
C GLU A 42 30.44 12.12 -23.23
N ARG A 43 30.69 12.07 -24.55
CA ARG A 43 30.81 13.30 -25.40
C ARG A 43 30.04 13.30 -26.74
N LEU A 44 29.23 14.32 -26.99
CA LEU A 44 28.62 14.67 -28.29
C LEU A 44 29.22 15.94 -28.87
N VAL A 45 29.50 15.92 -30.17
CA VAL A 45 29.98 17.09 -30.91
C VAL A 45 29.10 17.29 -32.13
N THR A 46 28.49 18.47 -32.23
CA THR A 46 27.69 18.88 -33.39
C THR A 46 28.27 20.15 -33.97
N MET A 47 28.45 20.19 -35.29
CA MET A 47 29.00 21.34 -36.00
C MET A 47 28.06 21.76 -37.13
N ALA A 48 27.79 23.06 -37.25
CA ALA A 48 27.03 23.61 -38.36
C ALA A 48 27.61 24.95 -38.86
N PRO A 49 27.74 25.16 -40.17
CA PRO A 49 28.02 26.48 -40.72
C PRO A 49 26.76 27.35 -40.67
N ILE A 50 26.87 28.51 -40.03
CA ILE A 50 25.80 29.51 -39.95
C ILE A 50 26.16 30.71 -40.85
N PRO A 51 25.33 31.07 -41.84
CA PRO A 51 25.61 32.15 -42.80
C PRO A 51 25.37 33.54 -42.18
N ALA A 52 26.05 33.84 -41.08
CA ALA A 52 26.04 35.13 -40.40
C ALA A 52 27.42 35.43 -39.77
N PRO A 53 27.80 36.72 -39.63
CA PRO A 53 29.02 37.11 -38.92
C PRO A 53 28.99 36.68 -37.44
N ALA A 54 30.16 36.36 -36.88
CA ALA A 54 30.26 35.80 -35.53
C ALA A 54 29.69 36.71 -34.44
N GLU A 55 29.80 38.03 -34.59
CA GLU A 55 29.18 39.00 -33.67
C GLU A 55 27.65 38.88 -33.63
N ARG A 56 27.02 38.66 -34.80
CA ARG A 56 25.57 38.50 -34.92
C ARG A 56 25.12 37.14 -34.36
N VAL A 57 25.89 36.09 -34.59
CA VAL A 57 25.65 34.77 -33.99
C VAL A 57 25.81 34.83 -32.47
N TRP A 58 26.82 35.55 -31.96
CA TRP A 58 27.04 35.75 -30.53
C TRP A 58 25.90 36.50 -29.86
N ALA A 59 25.44 37.61 -30.46
CA ALA A 59 24.28 38.35 -29.96
C ALA A 59 23.03 37.47 -29.92
N ALA A 60 22.80 36.66 -30.96
CA ALA A 60 21.66 35.74 -31.00
C ALA A 60 21.74 34.61 -29.95
N LEU A 61 22.95 34.20 -29.55
CA LEU A 61 23.18 33.13 -28.58
C LEU A 61 23.15 33.62 -27.13
N THR A 62 23.57 34.87 -26.87
CA THR A 62 23.78 35.38 -25.51
C THR A 62 22.79 36.46 -25.08
N GLY A 63 22.16 37.17 -26.02
CA GLY A 63 21.16 38.19 -25.73
C GLY A 63 19.80 37.57 -25.38
N PRO A 64 19.26 37.75 -24.16
CA PRO A 64 17.96 37.19 -23.74
C PRO A 64 16.81 37.48 -24.69
N GLU A 65 16.78 38.69 -25.25
CA GLU A 65 15.79 39.14 -26.24
C GLU A 65 15.86 38.37 -27.55
N HIS A 66 17.05 37.89 -27.95
CA HIS A 66 17.23 37.09 -29.15
C HIS A 66 16.99 35.61 -28.88
N VAL A 67 17.51 35.09 -27.76
CA VAL A 67 17.35 33.67 -27.38
C VAL A 67 15.87 33.30 -27.23
N LYS A 68 15.04 34.23 -26.72
CA LYS A 68 13.59 34.08 -26.64
C LYS A 68 12.89 33.93 -28.00
N GLU A 69 13.50 34.35 -29.11
CA GLU A 69 12.88 34.25 -30.43
C GLU A 69 13.12 32.91 -31.12
N TRP A 70 14.22 32.22 -30.80
CA TRP A 70 14.59 30.98 -31.48
C TRP A 70 14.68 29.75 -30.59
N LEU A 71 14.92 29.91 -29.28
CA LEU A 71 15.09 28.79 -28.34
C LEU A 71 14.14 28.86 -27.14
N ALA A 72 14.35 29.80 -26.21
CA ALA A 72 13.65 29.78 -24.92
C ALA A 72 13.64 31.16 -24.26
N ALA A 73 12.62 31.44 -23.43
CA ALA A 73 12.61 32.65 -22.63
C ALA A 73 13.65 32.52 -21.52
N CYS A 74 14.60 33.44 -21.49
CA CYS A 74 15.59 33.50 -20.41
C CYS A 74 14.96 34.10 -19.15
N ARG A 75 15.02 33.36 -18.03
CA ARG A 75 14.76 33.89 -16.68
C ARG A 75 16.07 33.92 -15.90
N GLY A 76 16.32 34.98 -15.12
CA GLY A 76 17.61 35.16 -14.45
C GLY A 76 18.67 35.79 -15.35
N GLN A 77 19.95 35.54 -15.06
CA GLN A 77 21.10 36.21 -15.69
C GLN A 77 21.77 35.28 -16.72
N TRP A 78 21.12 35.13 -17.88
CA TRP A 78 21.58 34.24 -18.95
C TRP A 78 22.93 34.66 -19.53
N ALA A 79 23.80 33.68 -19.80
CA ALA A 79 25.13 33.86 -20.39
C ALA A 79 26.05 34.84 -19.63
N GLU A 80 25.76 35.13 -18.36
CA GLU A 80 26.63 35.91 -17.47
C GLU A 80 27.49 34.97 -16.62
N ARG A 81 28.82 35.14 -16.66
CA ARG A 81 29.74 34.24 -15.93
C ARG A 81 29.44 34.19 -14.43
N GLY A 82 29.36 32.96 -13.90
CA GLY A 82 29.10 32.68 -12.50
C GLY A 82 27.64 32.89 -12.09
N ARG A 83 26.73 33.04 -13.06
CA ARG A 83 25.32 33.29 -12.81
C ARG A 83 24.43 32.15 -13.29
N GLU A 84 23.29 32.04 -12.62
CA GLU A 84 22.24 31.08 -12.90
C GLU A 84 21.14 31.70 -13.76
N ALA A 85 20.57 30.89 -14.63
CA ALA A 85 19.43 31.25 -15.44
C ALA A 85 18.60 30.02 -15.79
N THR A 86 17.37 30.26 -16.22
CA THR A 86 16.48 29.25 -16.77
C THR A 86 16.22 29.57 -18.23
N LEU A 87 16.46 28.61 -19.12
CA LEU A 87 15.93 28.61 -20.47
C LEU A 87 14.55 27.97 -20.43
N ASP A 88 13.51 28.79 -20.33
CA ASP A 88 12.12 28.37 -20.14
C ASP A 88 11.36 28.27 -21.47
N PHE A 89 10.82 27.09 -21.75
CA PHE A 89 9.96 26.86 -22.91
C PHE A 89 8.52 27.32 -22.69
N GLU A 90 8.21 27.86 -21.50
CA GLU A 90 6.92 28.42 -21.10
C GLU A 90 5.75 27.40 -21.18
N ASP A 91 6.07 26.11 -21.18
CA ASP A 91 5.15 24.98 -21.29
C ASP A 91 5.37 23.91 -20.19
N GLY A 92 6.16 24.25 -19.17
CA GLY A 92 6.46 23.42 -18.00
C GLY A 92 7.87 22.86 -18.03
N GLU A 93 8.44 22.71 -19.22
CA GLU A 93 9.80 22.23 -19.41
C GLU A 93 10.78 23.40 -19.52
N PHE A 94 12.00 23.16 -19.04
CA PHE A 94 13.05 24.17 -19.03
C PHE A 94 14.42 23.52 -18.85
N PHE A 95 15.46 24.28 -19.20
CA PHE A 95 16.80 24.01 -18.72
C PHE A 95 17.13 24.94 -17.56
N TYR A 96 17.55 24.37 -16.45
CA TYR A 96 18.24 25.12 -15.42
C TYR A 96 19.71 25.20 -15.81
N CYS A 97 20.30 26.39 -15.83
CA CYS A 97 21.64 26.63 -16.36
C CYS A 97 22.53 27.40 -15.38
N PHE A 98 23.82 27.06 -15.33
CA PHE A 98 24.86 27.84 -14.66
C PHE A 98 25.99 28.15 -15.63
N THR A 99 26.23 29.44 -15.88
CA THR A 99 27.20 29.88 -16.88
C THR A 99 28.61 29.87 -16.29
N LYS A 100 29.48 29.01 -16.80
CA LYS A 100 30.90 28.93 -16.39
C LYS A 100 31.77 29.91 -17.15
N LYS A 101 31.52 30.09 -18.45
CA LYS A 101 32.29 30.98 -19.33
C LYS A 101 31.39 31.68 -20.33
N SER A 102 31.63 32.97 -20.51
CA SER A 102 31.00 33.77 -21.58
C SER A 102 32.05 34.75 -22.10
N ALA A 103 32.54 34.49 -23.31
CA ALA A 103 33.59 35.26 -23.96
C ALA A 103 33.21 35.52 -25.43
N PRO A 104 32.93 36.77 -25.83
CA PRO A 104 32.56 37.10 -27.21
C PRO A 104 33.69 36.83 -28.20
N PRO A 105 33.37 36.58 -29.49
CA PRO A 105 34.38 36.45 -30.54
C PRO A 105 35.11 37.78 -30.75
N THR A 106 36.41 37.73 -31.03
CA THR A 106 37.22 38.89 -31.40
C THR A 106 37.95 38.65 -32.73
N THR A 107 38.58 39.68 -33.29
CA THR A 107 39.45 39.52 -34.47
C THR A 107 40.58 38.54 -34.15
N GLY A 108 40.50 37.32 -34.68
CA GLY A 108 41.49 36.26 -34.48
C GLY A 108 41.28 35.29 -33.31
N ARG A 109 40.17 35.38 -32.56
CA ARG A 109 39.82 34.39 -31.52
C ARG A 109 38.34 33.99 -31.59
N PRO A 110 38.02 32.69 -31.48
CA PRO A 110 36.63 32.25 -31.47
C PRO A 110 35.91 32.72 -30.20
N GLY A 111 34.60 32.93 -30.32
CA GLY A 111 33.73 33.16 -29.17
C GLY A 111 33.49 31.85 -28.43
N THR A 112 33.33 31.89 -27.11
CA THR A 112 33.05 30.70 -26.29
C THR A 112 32.01 30.99 -25.23
N LEU A 113 30.91 30.24 -25.26
CA LEU A 113 29.93 30.18 -24.18
C LEU A 113 29.92 28.75 -23.64
N SER A 114 30.18 28.60 -22.34
CA SER A 114 30.12 27.31 -21.65
C SER A 114 29.24 27.41 -20.41
N TYR A 115 28.33 26.46 -20.26
CA TYR A 115 27.42 26.38 -19.12
C TYR A 115 27.12 24.93 -18.78
N LEU A 116 26.79 24.71 -17.51
CA LEU A 116 26.12 23.48 -17.08
C LEU A 116 24.62 23.65 -17.31
N TRP A 117 23.94 22.55 -17.66
CA TRP A 117 22.48 22.52 -17.68
C TRP A 117 21.90 21.27 -17.02
N ARG A 118 20.65 21.37 -16.57
CA ARG A 118 19.83 20.25 -16.12
C ARG A 118 18.43 20.36 -16.73
N TRP A 119 17.96 19.26 -17.28
CA TRP A 119 16.59 19.17 -17.78
C TRP A 119 15.59 19.20 -16.63
N VAL A 120 14.57 20.06 -16.74
CA VAL A 120 13.47 20.28 -15.77
C VAL A 120 13.93 20.46 -14.31
N GLY A 121 15.19 20.82 -14.10
CA GLY A 121 15.82 21.02 -12.79
C GLY A 121 16.16 19.74 -12.01
N VAL A 122 15.70 18.56 -12.43
CA VAL A 122 15.91 17.28 -11.72
C VAL A 122 16.75 16.25 -12.48
N GLY A 123 16.97 16.47 -13.78
CA GLY A 123 17.78 15.57 -14.60
C GLY A 123 19.28 15.60 -14.27
N PRO A 124 20.06 14.68 -14.87
CA PRO A 124 21.52 14.69 -14.77
C PRO A 124 22.08 16.02 -15.30
N ALA A 125 23.24 16.43 -14.75
CA ALA A 125 23.94 17.61 -15.24
C ALA A 125 24.77 17.26 -16.48
N SER A 126 24.68 18.09 -17.52
CA SER A 126 25.61 18.07 -18.65
C SER A 126 26.28 19.43 -18.80
N ALA A 127 27.51 19.46 -19.29
CA ALA A 127 28.14 20.69 -19.77
C ALA A 127 27.88 20.86 -21.25
N VAL A 128 27.60 22.11 -21.64
CA VAL A 128 27.46 22.51 -23.02
C VAL A 128 28.46 23.62 -23.31
N THR A 129 29.25 23.44 -24.36
CA THR A 129 30.19 24.45 -24.85
C THR A 129 29.90 24.79 -26.30
N TRP A 130 29.57 26.05 -26.54
CA TRP A 130 29.44 26.65 -27.85
C TRP A 130 30.75 27.33 -28.22
N THR A 131 31.28 27.01 -29.39
CA THR A 131 32.44 27.70 -29.99
C THR A 131 32.04 28.31 -31.32
N LEU A 132 32.30 29.60 -31.48
CA LEU A 132 31.97 30.36 -32.69
C LEU A 132 33.25 30.73 -33.42
N THR A 133 33.55 30.05 -34.52
CA THR A 133 34.75 30.27 -35.32
C THR A 133 34.42 31.08 -36.57
N PRO A 134 34.88 32.34 -36.69
CA PRO A 134 34.65 33.14 -37.89
C PRO A 134 35.36 32.54 -39.12
N GLN A 135 34.65 32.39 -40.24
CA GLN A 135 35.21 31.87 -41.49
C GLN A 135 34.57 32.56 -42.71
N GLY A 136 35.30 33.47 -43.37
CA GLY A 136 34.93 33.96 -44.71
C GLY A 136 33.50 34.49 -44.88
N GLY A 137 33.00 35.31 -43.93
CA GLY A 137 31.64 35.90 -43.99
C GLY A 137 30.53 35.06 -43.35
N GLN A 138 30.86 33.84 -42.90
CA GLN A 138 30.00 32.95 -42.11
C GLN A 138 30.69 32.56 -40.80
N THR A 139 29.98 31.83 -39.93
CA THR A 139 30.51 31.35 -38.65
C THR A 139 30.31 29.85 -38.56
N VAL A 140 31.36 29.08 -38.29
CA VAL A 140 31.21 27.68 -37.91
C VAL A 140 30.90 27.63 -36.43
N VAL A 141 29.71 27.11 -36.09
CA VAL A 141 29.29 26.90 -34.71
C VAL A 141 29.52 25.44 -34.36
N THR A 142 30.32 25.21 -33.34
CA THR A 142 30.55 23.90 -32.74
C THR A 142 29.88 23.87 -31.37
N VAL A 143 28.98 22.91 -31.16
CA VAL A 143 28.44 22.60 -29.85
C VAL A 143 29.01 21.28 -29.38
N VAL A 144 29.58 21.29 -28.19
CA VAL A 144 30.04 20.11 -27.48
C VAL A 144 29.15 19.95 -26.26
N GLU A 145 28.43 18.83 -26.17
CA GLU A 145 27.77 18.42 -24.93
C GLU A 145 28.53 17.26 -24.31
N GLU A 146 28.84 17.38 -23.03
CA GLU A 146 29.50 16.36 -22.24
C GLU A 146 28.67 16.05 -21.01
N ALA A 147 28.44 14.76 -20.78
CA ALA A 147 27.62 14.28 -19.69
C ALA A 147 28.27 13.06 -19.06
N THR A 148 28.15 12.95 -17.74
CA THR A 148 28.58 11.74 -17.04
C THR A 148 27.56 10.63 -17.28
N ASN A 149 27.92 9.66 -18.12
CA ASN A 149 27.09 8.52 -18.50
C ASN A 149 25.67 8.90 -19.01
N PRO A 150 25.60 9.48 -20.23
CA PRO A 150 24.36 10.01 -20.78
C PRO A 150 23.33 8.90 -21.08
N PRO A 151 22.03 9.25 -21.09
CA PRO A 151 20.98 8.29 -21.40
C PRO A 151 21.14 7.69 -22.80
N SER A 152 20.62 6.48 -23.01
CA SER A 152 20.81 5.76 -24.28
C SER A 152 20.26 6.52 -25.50
N ASP A 153 19.24 7.36 -25.31
CA ASP A 153 18.59 8.21 -26.30
C ASP A 153 19.15 9.65 -26.41
N TRP A 154 20.22 9.97 -25.67
CA TRP A 154 20.82 11.31 -25.62
C TRP A 154 21.24 11.89 -26.99
N ARG A 155 21.51 11.02 -27.97
CA ARG A 155 21.84 11.38 -29.37
C ARG A 155 20.64 11.86 -30.16
N SER A 156 19.45 11.44 -29.77
CA SER A 156 18.18 11.62 -30.46
C SER A 156 17.21 12.41 -29.61
N TRP A 157 17.70 13.41 -28.89
CA TRP A 157 16.89 14.41 -28.18
C TRP A 157 15.70 14.83 -29.05
N ASN A 158 14.50 14.33 -28.71
CA ASN A 158 13.25 14.53 -29.45
C ASN A 158 13.35 14.34 -30.98
N GLY A 159 14.18 13.38 -31.44
CA GLY A 159 14.34 12.99 -32.83
C GLY A 159 15.36 13.77 -33.67
N MET A 160 15.87 14.91 -33.21
CA MET A 160 16.83 15.75 -34.00
C MET A 160 18.03 16.29 -33.21
N GLY A 161 17.98 16.35 -31.88
CA GLY A 161 19.10 16.77 -31.01
C GLY A 161 19.69 18.15 -31.32
N TRP A 162 20.98 18.31 -31.02
CA TRP A 162 21.78 19.50 -31.35
C TRP A 162 21.70 19.95 -32.82
N PRO A 163 21.67 19.05 -33.82
CA PRO A 163 21.43 19.44 -35.21
C PRO A 163 20.17 20.30 -35.39
N GLY A 164 19.04 19.89 -34.80
CA GLY A 164 17.79 20.65 -34.87
C GLY A 164 17.86 22.02 -34.19
N ILE A 165 18.58 22.12 -33.06
CA ILE A 165 18.79 23.39 -32.34
C ILE A 165 19.63 24.36 -33.21
N LEU A 166 20.68 23.85 -33.86
CA LEU A 166 21.52 24.66 -34.75
C LEU A 166 20.76 25.10 -36.01
N ASP A 167 19.88 24.26 -36.54
CA ASP A 167 19.01 24.61 -37.66
C ASP A 167 18.03 25.73 -37.30
N GLN A 168 17.50 25.74 -36.07
CA GLN A 168 16.64 26.84 -35.59
C GLN A 168 17.39 28.16 -35.46
N LEU A 169 18.58 28.15 -34.84
CA LEU A 169 19.43 29.34 -34.74
C LEU A 169 19.77 29.89 -36.15
N ALA A 170 20.16 29.00 -37.06
CA ALA A 170 20.43 29.37 -38.45
C ALA A 170 19.19 29.89 -39.17
N GLY A 171 18.02 29.29 -38.93
CA GLY A 171 16.72 29.74 -39.42
C GLY A 171 16.40 31.16 -38.98
N TYR A 172 16.42 31.41 -37.67
CA TYR A 172 16.19 32.73 -37.07
C TYR A 172 17.13 33.80 -37.61
N LEU A 173 18.43 33.52 -37.68
CA LEU A 173 19.41 34.48 -38.22
C LEU A 173 19.20 34.79 -39.71
N ARG A 174 18.64 33.85 -40.46
CA ARG A 174 18.36 34.00 -41.90
C ARG A 174 17.06 34.77 -42.15
N THR A 175 16.01 34.51 -41.38
CA THR A 175 14.65 35.00 -41.66
C THR A 175 14.20 36.13 -40.73
N GLY A 176 14.77 36.23 -39.53
CA GLY A 176 14.29 37.10 -38.46
C GLY A 176 12.94 36.66 -37.87
N ILE A 177 12.41 35.50 -38.26
CA ILE A 177 11.12 34.97 -37.81
C ILE A 177 11.36 34.09 -36.58
N ASN A 178 10.42 34.16 -35.65
CA ASN A 178 10.40 33.29 -34.47
C ASN A 178 10.26 31.80 -34.88
N THR A 179 11.17 30.96 -34.40
CA THR A 179 11.22 29.52 -34.69
C THR A 179 10.98 28.66 -33.44
N ARG A 180 10.44 29.25 -32.36
CA ARG A 180 10.45 28.72 -30.99
C ARG A 180 9.49 27.55 -30.73
N TRP A 181 8.82 26.91 -31.69
CA TRP A 181 7.78 25.91 -31.32
C TRP A 181 7.69 24.57 -32.08
N PRO A 182 8.66 24.11 -32.89
CA PRO A 182 8.52 22.81 -33.54
C PRO A 182 8.51 21.61 -32.57
N TRP A 183 8.93 21.77 -31.30
CA TRP A 183 9.09 20.67 -30.33
C TRP A 183 7.85 20.31 -29.52
N ARG A 184 6.83 21.17 -29.45
CA ARG A 184 5.57 20.93 -28.68
C ARG A 184 4.73 19.76 -29.20
N ARG A 185 5.22 19.07 -30.23
CA ARG A 185 4.60 17.90 -30.86
C ARG A 185 4.79 16.61 -30.07
N MET A 186 5.84 16.54 -29.24
CA MET A 186 6.12 15.38 -28.37
C MET A 186 5.58 15.65 -26.97
N GLY A 187 5.25 14.61 -26.20
CA GLY A 187 4.77 14.76 -24.82
C GLY A 187 5.89 15.14 -23.85
N PRO A 188 5.56 15.37 -22.55
CA PRO A 188 6.57 15.61 -21.53
C PRO A 188 7.57 14.46 -21.42
N TYR A 189 8.82 14.81 -21.11
CA TYR A 189 9.90 13.87 -20.90
C TYR A 189 10.62 14.16 -19.59
N LEU A 190 10.90 13.15 -18.78
CA LEU A 190 11.63 13.29 -17.53
C LEU A 190 12.72 12.23 -17.39
N GLN A 191 13.82 12.67 -16.78
CA GLN A 191 14.97 11.86 -16.42
C GLN A 191 15.24 12.05 -14.93
N ILE A 192 15.24 10.94 -14.18
CA ILE A 192 15.26 10.93 -12.72
C ILE A 192 16.47 10.10 -12.28
N PRO A 193 17.57 10.73 -11.84
CA PRO A 193 18.75 10.01 -11.38
C PRO A 193 18.47 9.37 -10.01
N LEU A 194 18.86 8.09 -9.87
CA LEU A 194 18.68 7.28 -8.66
C LEU A 194 20.03 6.67 -8.22
N PRO A 195 20.35 6.67 -6.92
CA PRO A 195 21.65 6.21 -6.40
C PRO A 195 21.68 4.68 -6.17
N VAL A 196 20.97 3.91 -7.00
CA VAL A 196 20.83 2.46 -6.87
C VAL A 196 20.89 1.82 -8.26
N MET A 197 21.40 0.59 -8.36
CA MET A 197 21.42 -0.18 -9.62
C MET A 197 20.00 -0.32 -10.23
N PRO A 198 19.88 -0.52 -11.55
CA PRO A 198 18.57 -0.56 -12.23
C PRO A 198 17.57 -1.58 -11.68
N PHE A 199 17.98 -2.82 -11.40
CA PHE A 199 17.03 -3.84 -10.94
C PHE A 199 16.51 -3.59 -9.52
N PRO A 200 17.36 -3.34 -8.50
CA PRO A 200 16.86 -3.00 -7.18
C PRO A 200 16.09 -1.68 -7.15
N ALA A 201 16.48 -0.70 -7.96
CA ALA A 201 15.72 0.54 -8.11
C ALA A 201 14.33 0.29 -8.71
N TRP A 202 14.22 -0.55 -9.75
CA TRP A 202 12.94 -0.91 -10.35
C TRP A 202 12.03 -1.64 -9.37
N GLU A 203 12.55 -2.66 -8.69
CA GLU A 203 11.81 -3.43 -7.68
C GLU A 203 11.27 -2.52 -6.57
N ALA A 204 12.11 -1.62 -6.05
CA ALA A 204 11.69 -0.65 -5.05
C ALA A 204 10.58 0.27 -5.60
N LEU A 205 10.76 0.83 -6.80
CA LEU A 205 9.82 1.78 -7.42
C LEU A 205 8.46 1.17 -7.76
N THR A 206 8.42 -0.11 -8.15
CA THR A 206 7.18 -0.80 -8.56
C THR A 206 6.47 -1.52 -7.41
N SER A 207 7.10 -1.59 -6.23
CA SER A 207 6.46 -2.14 -5.03
C SER A 207 5.16 -1.38 -4.67
N PRO A 208 4.09 -2.05 -4.21
CA PRO A 208 2.81 -1.40 -3.95
C PRO A 208 2.90 -0.18 -3.01
N GLY A 209 3.71 -0.28 -1.95
CA GLY A 209 3.91 0.81 -0.98
C GLY A 209 4.68 1.99 -1.57
N ALA A 210 5.74 1.74 -2.33
CA ALA A 210 6.48 2.81 -2.98
C ALA A 210 5.61 3.53 -4.02
N VAL A 211 4.87 2.79 -4.87
CA VAL A 211 3.96 3.37 -5.87
C VAL A 211 2.97 4.33 -5.21
N GLN A 212 2.41 3.96 -4.05
CA GLN A 212 1.56 4.86 -3.27
C GLN A 212 2.27 6.15 -2.85
N TYR A 213 3.51 6.04 -2.39
CA TYR A 213 4.30 7.18 -1.96
C TYR A 213 4.75 8.09 -3.12
N TRP A 214 5.48 7.54 -4.10
CA TRP A 214 6.16 8.37 -5.09
C TRP A 214 5.23 8.85 -6.20
N LEU A 215 4.18 8.10 -6.56
CA LEU A 215 3.14 8.56 -7.49
C LEU A 215 1.94 9.21 -6.80
N GLN A 216 1.83 9.15 -5.46
CA GLN A 216 0.67 9.67 -4.71
C GLN A 216 -0.66 9.10 -5.22
N ARG A 217 -0.69 7.79 -5.50
CA ARG A 217 -1.93 7.11 -5.89
C ARG A 217 -2.89 6.97 -4.71
N THR A 218 -4.18 7.02 -5.01
CA THR A 218 -5.25 6.73 -4.03
C THR A 218 -5.65 5.25 -4.03
N THR A 219 -5.67 4.61 -5.20
CA THR A 219 -6.09 3.21 -5.42
C THR A 219 -5.42 2.63 -6.68
N GLY A 220 -5.47 1.31 -6.86
CA GLY A 220 -4.90 0.59 -8.02
C GLY A 220 -3.39 0.31 -7.90
N SER A 221 -2.83 -0.41 -8.86
CA SER A 221 -1.42 -0.84 -8.89
C SER A 221 -0.76 -0.60 -10.25
N LEU A 222 0.52 -0.99 -10.40
CA LEU A 222 1.21 -1.03 -11.69
C LEU A 222 1.07 -2.38 -12.41
N ALA A 223 0.13 -3.24 -11.98
CA ALA A 223 -0.20 -4.46 -12.70
C ALA A 223 -0.80 -4.12 -14.08
N VAL A 224 -0.52 -4.96 -15.08
CA VAL A 224 -1.08 -4.80 -16.42
C VAL A 224 -2.61 -4.82 -16.35
N ASP A 225 -3.23 -3.90 -17.10
CA ASP A 225 -4.67 -3.64 -17.15
C ASP A 225 -5.33 -3.08 -15.88
N ASP A 226 -4.62 -3.07 -14.74
CA ASP A 226 -5.09 -2.39 -13.54
C ASP A 226 -5.04 -0.86 -13.73
N THR A 227 -6.03 -0.18 -13.17
CA THR A 227 -6.18 1.26 -13.31
C THR A 227 -5.91 1.96 -11.99
N MET A 228 -4.91 2.83 -12.00
CA MET A 228 -4.48 3.64 -10.87
C MET A 228 -5.01 5.06 -11.01
N THR A 229 -5.54 5.62 -9.92
CA THR A 229 -5.96 7.03 -9.87
C THR A 229 -4.84 7.86 -9.25
N LEU A 230 -4.38 8.86 -9.99
CA LEU A 230 -3.30 9.78 -9.61
C LEU A 230 -3.86 11.20 -9.46
N MET A 231 -3.37 11.94 -8.47
CA MET A 231 -3.77 13.33 -8.25
C MET A 231 -2.88 14.26 -9.09
N MET A 232 -3.48 14.97 -10.05
CA MET A 232 -2.80 16.11 -10.69
C MET A 232 -3.15 17.38 -9.91
N GLY A 233 -2.18 18.27 -9.70
CA GLY A 233 -2.28 19.42 -8.79
C GLY A 233 -3.29 20.53 -9.16
N ASP A 234 -4.33 20.24 -9.94
CA ASP A 234 -5.42 21.15 -10.27
C ASP A 234 -6.79 20.70 -9.72
N ALA A 235 -7.77 21.61 -9.79
CA ALA A 235 -9.11 21.42 -9.22
C ALA A 235 -9.96 20.34 -9.92
N SER A 236 -9.53 19.78 -11.05
CA SER A 236 -10.25 18.67 -11.72
C SER A 236 -9.87 17.29 -11.17
N GLY A 237 -8.83 17.23 -10.33
CA GLY A 237 -8.65 16.23 -9.29
C GLY A 237 -7.90 14.97 -9.67
N ALA A 238 -8.11 14.36 -10.85
CA ALA A 238 -7.58 13.02 -11.08
C ALA A 238 -7.24 12.71 -12.54
N ILE A 239 -6.14 11.97 -12.72
CA ILE A 239 -5.77 11.30 -13.97
C ILE A 239 -5.72 9.80 -13.73
N GLN A 240 -6.28 9.03 -14.66
CA GLN A 240 -6.21 7.57 -14.61
C GLN A 240 -4.99 7.09 -15.37
N LEU A 241 -4.14 6.31 -14.71
CA LEU A 241 -3.03 5.60 -15.33
C LEU A 241 -3.40 4.11 -15.43
N ARG A 242 -3.31 3.55 -16.64
CA ARG A 242 -3.45 2.11 -16.85
C ARG A 242 -2.19 1.58 -17.52
N VAL A 243 -1.58 0.56 -16.93
CA VAL A 243 -0.41 -0.11 -17.52
C VAL A 243 -0.90 -1.02 -18.65
N THR A 244 -0.39 -0.81 -19.86
CA THR A 244 -0.76 -1.58 -21.06
C THR A 244 0.25 -2.68 -21.37
N LYS A 245 1.49 -2.53 -20.91
CA LYS A 245 2.54 -3.53 -21.01
C LYS A 245 3.49 -3.38 -19.83
N ALA A 246 3.87 -4.49 -19.20
CA ALA A 246 4.96 -4.53 -18.24
C ALA A 246 5.95 -5.62 -18.68
N VAL A 247 7.23 -5.31 -18.62
CA VAL A 247 8.32 -6.25 -18.91
C VAL A 247 9.24 -6.26 -17.71
N ASP A 248 9.35 -7.42 -17.06
CA ASP A 248 10.26 -7.56 -15.94
C ASP A 248 11.71 -7.69 -16.40
N ALA A 249 12.62 -7.61 -15.43
CA ALA A 249 14.04 -7.80 -15.65
C ALA A 249 14.31 -9.14 -16.38
N ALA A 250 15.25 -9.12 -17.31
CA ALA A 250 15.71 -10.29 -18.06
C ALA A 250 14.67 -10.99 -18.96
N GLN A 251 13.51 -10.38 -19.25
CA GLN A 251 12.47 -11.02 -20.07
C GLN A 251 12.53 -10.72 -21.58
N GLU A 252 13.09 -9.59 -22.03
CA GLU A 252 13.05 -9.19 -23.46
C GLU A 252 14.39 -8.65 -24.00
N PHE A 253 14.79 -9.14 -25.19
CA PHE A 253 15.94 -8.65 -25.97
C PHE A 253 15.55 -7.35 -26.73
N PRO A 254 16.41 -6.33 -26.86
CA PRO A 254 17.88 -6.35 -26.71
C PRO A 254 18.45 -5.82 -25.40
N SER A 255 17.68 -5.14 -24.54
CA SER A 255 18.24 -4.48 -23.36
C SER A 255 18.18 -5.31 -22.08
N TYR A 256 17.25 -6.28 -21.95
CA TYR A 256 16.96 -7.03 -20.71
C TYR A 256 16.64 -6.16 -19.48
N LEU A 257 16.47 -4.85 -19.67
CA LEU A 257 16.11 -3.88 -18.64
C LEU A 257 14.59 -3.80 -18.53
N PRO A 258 14.04 -3.66 -17.31
CA PRO A 258 12.61 -3.62 -17.13
C PRO A 258 12.05 -2.27 -17.61
N TYR A 259 10.81 -2.34 -18.13
CA TYR A 259 10.06 -1.17 -18.53
C TYR A 259 8.56 -1.45 -18.46
N LEU A 260 7.77 -0.39 -18.47
CA LEU A 260 6.34 -0.48 -18.70
C LEU A 260 5.88 0.57 -19.71
N GLU A 261 4.81 0.24 -20.41
CA GLU A 261 4.03 1.15 -21.23
C GLU A 261 2.69 1.36 -20.52
N PHE A 262 2.18 2.57 -20.61
CA PHE A 262 0.95 2.97 -19.93
C PHE A 262 0.19 4.00 -20.74
N GLU A 263 -1.07 4.15 -20.39
CA GLU A 263 -1.95 5.16 -20.93
C GLU A 263 -2.46 6.04 -19.79
N LEU A 264 -2.45 7.34 -20.02
CA LEU A 264 -3.07 8.32 -19.16
C LEU A 264 -4.40 8.79 -19.75
N ARG A 265 -5.46 8.80 -18.93
CA ARG A 265 -6.77 9.28 -19.34
C ARG A 265 -7.29 10.32 -18.38
N ARG A 266 -7.74 11.44 -18.95
CA ARG A 266 -8.39 12.54 -18.24
C ARG A 266 -9.72 12.87 -18.92
N PRO A 267 -10.78 13.25 -18.18
CA PRO A 267 -12.06 13.60 -18.79
C PRO A 267 -12.00 14.73 -19.82
N SER A 268 -11.04 15.65 -19.69
CA SER A 268 -10.82 16.77 -20.62
C SER A 268 -10.12 16.37 -21.92
N TRP A 269 -9.65 15.13 -22.07
CA TRP A 269 -8.91 14.67 -23.25
C TRP A 269 -9.78 13.80 -24.15
N THR A 270 -9.66 13.98 -25.47
CA THR A 270 -10.44 13.21 -26.45
C THR A 270 -10.00 11.75 -26.60
N GLN A 271 -8.77 11.42 -26.17
CA GLN A 271 -8.22 10.06 -26.18
C GLN A 271 -7.17 9.90 -25.06
N SER A 272 -6.69 8.68 -24.86
CA SER A 272 -5.59 8.41 -23.93
C SER A 272 -4.27 8.98 -24.44
N LEU A 273 -3.43 9.45 -23.53
CA LEU A 273 -2.03 9.80 -23.80
C LEU A 273 -1.14 8.60 -23.53
N GLY A 274 -0.34 8.18 -24.51
CA GLY A 274 0.63 7.11 -24.33
C GLY A 274 1.82 7.54 -23.49
N GLY A 275 2.36 6.61 -22.71
CA GLY A 275 3.51 6.81 -21.86
C GLY A 275 4.39 5.57 -21.81
N ARG A 276 5.70 5.78 -21.67
CA ARG A 276 6.66 4.72 -21.38
C ARG A 276 7.49 5.11 -20.17
N MET A 277 7.68 4.17 -19.26
CA MET A 277 8.57 4.29 -18.12
C MET A 277 9.59 3.16 -18.16
N TRP A 278 10.88 3.49 -18.07
CA TRP A 278 11.94 2.49 -18.06
C TRP A 278 13.10 2.95 -17.21
N ILE A 279 13.96 2.00 -16.87
CA ILE A 279 15.16 2.27 -16.09
C ILE A 279 16.39 1.76 -16.82
N GLU A 280 17.48 2.53 -16.75
CA GLU A 280 18.74 2.13 -17.34
C GLU A 280 19.94 2.43 -16.41
N PRO A 281 21.09 1.75 -16.59
CA PRO A 281 22.28 2.00 -15.80
C PRO A 281 22.79 3.43 -15.97
N ALA A 282 23.04 4.11 -14.85
CA ALA A 282 23.64 5.44 -14.80
C ALA A 282 25.01 5.44 -14.09
N GLY A 283 25.71 4.30 -14.09
CA GLY A 283 27.03 4.10 -13.51
C GLY A 283 27.12 2.77 -12.76
N LEU A 284 28.21 2.56 -12.02
CA LEU A 284 28.30 1.46 -11.03
C LEU A 284 27.52 1.91 -9.79
N ASN A 285 26.43 1.21 -9.45
CA ASN A 285 25.51 1.51 -8.35
C ASN A 285 24.55 2.68 -8.56
N ALA A 286 24.25 3.06 -9.81
CA ALA A 286 23.28 4.10 -10.10
C ALA A 286 22.40 3.74 -11.31
N SER A 287 21.24 4.36 -11.39
CA SER A 287 20.30 4.19 -12.49
C SER A 287 19.60 5.50 -12.84
N LEU A 288 19.05 5.53 -14.05
CA LEU A 288 18.25 6.62 -14.55
C LEU A 288 16.84 6.08 -14.82
N LEU A 289 15.87 6.52 -14.02
CA LEU A 289 14.46 6.30 -14.30
C LEU A 289 14.01 7.35 -15.30
N GLN A 290 13.37 6.90 -16.38
CA GLN A 290 12.91 7.76 -17.47
C GLN A 290 11.43 7.59 -17.67
N VAL A 291 10.74 8.71 -17.93
CA VAL A 291 9.32 8.75 -18.23
C VAL A 291 9.11 9.61 -19.46
N PHE A 292 8.53 9.05 -20.51
CA PHE A 292 8.31 9.71 -21.78
C PHE A 292 6.88 9.56 -22.25
N HIS A 293 6.28 10.65 -22.72
CA HIS A 293 4.95 10.64 -23.31
C HIS A 293 4.99 10.79 -24.84
N TYR A 294 4.26 9.91 -25.52
CA TYR A 294 4.10 9.93 -26.98
C TYR A 294 2.63 10.21 -27.36
N ASP A 295 2.39 10.51 -28.64
CA ASP A 295 1.06 10.88 -29.17
C ASP A 295 0.44 12.16 -28.60
N TRP A 296 1.25 13.02 -27.96
CA TRP A 296 0.80 14.31 -27.43
C TRP A 296 0.12 15.20 -28.50
N GLU A 297 0.70 15.28 -29.70
CA GLU A 297 0.13 16.04 -30.81
C GLU A 297 -1.23 15.53 -31.31
N ARG A 298 -1.62 14.30 -30.95
CA ARG A 298 -2.90 13.71 -31.33
C ARG A 298 -4.01 14.01 -30.32
N LEU A 299 -3.66 14.50 -29.13
CA LEU A 299 -4.66 14.91 -28.13
C LEU A 299 -5.32 16.22 -28.56
N ASP A 300 -6.64 16.19 -28.69
CA ASP A 300 -7.41 17.42 -28.84
C ASP A 300 -7.70 17.96 -27.43
N ILE A 301 -6.96 19.00 -27.04
CA ILE A 301 -6.97 19.62 -25.72
C ILE A 301 -7.30 21.11 -25.88
N GLN A 302 -8.22 21.61 -25.06
CA GLN A 302 -8.62 23.02 -25.10
C GLN A 302 -7.46 23.98 -24.74
N ASP A 303 -6.65 23.64 -23.73
CA ASP A 303 -5.44 24.38 -23.34
C ASP A 303 -4.22 23.43 -23.19
N PRO A 304 -3.54 23.11 -24.31
CA PRO A 304 -2.44 22.16 -24.30
C PRO A 304 -1.21 22.66 -23.52
N ILE A 305 -1.05 23.98 -23.36
CA ILE A 305 0.12 24.53 -22.65
C ILE A 305 -0.04 24.34 -21.14
N SER A 306 -1.22 24.65 -20.59
CA SER A 306 -1.49 24.46 -19.17
C SER A 306 -1.48 22.98 -18.79
N GLU A 307 -2.02 22.12 -19.65
CA GLU A 307 -2.01 20.66 -19.45
C GLU A 307 -0.60 20.09 -19.48
N ARG A 308 0.27 20.58 -20.37
CA ARG A 308 1.69 20.20 -20.37
C ARG A 308 2.38 20.59 -19.07
N LYS A 309 2.15 21.82 -18.59
CA LYS A 309 2.71 22.32 -17.32
C LYS A 309 2.34 21.43 -16.14
N LEU A 310 1.05 21.09 -16.03
CA LEU A 310 0.53 20.25 -14.96
C LEU A 310 1.16 18.85 -14.98
N LEU A 311 1.25 18.22 -16.16
CA LEU A 311 1.83 16.89 -16.30
C LEU A 311 3.34 16.90 -15.99
N THR A 312 4.08 17.89 -16.48
CA THR A 312 5.51 18.04 -16.17
C THR A 312 5.74 18.29 -14.68
N GLU A 313 4.90 19.11 -14.04
CA GLU A 313 4.99 19.38 -12.60
C GLU A 313 4.65 18.16 -11.74
N PHE A 314 3.63 17.39 -12.13
CA PHE A 314 3.31 16.11 -11.50
C PHE A 314 4.53 15.19 -11.48
N TRP A 315 5.15 14.96 -12.63
CA TRP A 315 6.29 14.07 -12.74
C TRP A 315 7.54 14.61 -12.03
N ARG A 316 7.76 15.93 -12.02
CA ARG A 316 8.87 16.54 -11.27
C ARG A 316 8.70 16.32 -9.76
N ASN A 317 7.48 16.45 -9.25
CA ASN A 317 7.18 16.18 -7.84
C ASN A 317 7.31 14.68 -7.52
N ALA A 318 6.87 13.81 -8.44
CA ALA A 318 7.05 12.37 -8.33
C ALA A 318 8.55 11.98 -8.33
N ALA A 319 9.37 12.63 -9.15
CA ALA A 319 10.82 12.44 -9.17
C ALA A 319 11.46 12.76 -7.82
N GLY A 320 11.08 13.88 -7.21
CA GLY A 320 11.57 14.25 -5.87
C GLY A 320 11.26 13.18 -4.83
N ARG A 321 10.05 12.61 -4.86
CA ARG A 321 9.66 11.50 -3.96
C ARG A 321 10.36 10.19 -4.29
N ALA A 322 10.48 9.85 -5.56
CA ALA A 322 11.21 8.65 -6.01
C ALA A 322 12.67 8.69 -5.52
N GLN A 323 13.33 9.86 -5.60
CA GLN A 323 14.68 10.04 -5.07
C GLN A 323 14.77 9.92 -3.54
N LEU A 324 13.71 10.27 -2.81
CA LEU A 324 13.67 10.12 -1.34
C LEU A 324 13.64 8.66 -0.89
N LEU A 325 13.13 7.74 -1.72
CA LEU A 325 13.13 6.30 -1.43
C LEU A 325 14.54 5.73 -1.24
N PHE A 326 15.56 6.41 -1.75
CA PHE A 326 16.94 5.90 -1.83
C PHE A 326 17.95 6.78 -1.07
N ARG A 327 17.51 7.64 -0.15
CA ARG A 327 18.42 8.43 0.70
C ARG A 327 18.79 7.67 1.97
N GLU A 328 20.08 7.59 2.29
CA GLU A 328 20.53 7.38 3.67
C GLU A 328 20.15 8.61 4.51
N GLN A 329 19.32 8.44 5.54
CA GLN A 329 19.06 9.52 6.50
C GLN A 329 20.07 9.43 7.65
N ALA A 330 20.78 10.54 7.89
CA ALA A 330 21.51 10.76 9.14
C ALA A 330 20.53 10.58 10.31
N LEU A 331 20.93 9.78 11.30
CA LEU A 331 20.15 9.48 12.51
C LEU A 331 19.51 10.75 13.10
N PRO A 332 18.23 10.72 13.51
CA PRO A 332 17.60 11.87 14.14
C PRO A 332 18.33 12.20 15.45
N ALA A 333 18.70 13.47 15.62
CA ALA A 333 19.07 13.99 16.93
C ALA A 333 17.86 13.84 17.86
N GLY A 334 18.03 13.08 18.95
CA GLY A 334 16.98 12.85 19.94
C GLY A 334 16.50 14.14 20.62
N PRO A 335 15.42 14.09 21.43
CA PRO A 335 14.66 15.26 21.91
C PRO A 335 15.42 16.16 22.90
N HIS A 336 16.66 15.86 23.23
CA HIS A 336 17.48 16.62 24.18
C HIS A 336 18.88 16.75 23.58
N GLY A 337 19.17 17.88 22.94
CA GLY A 337 20.43 18.17 22.25
C GLY A 337 21.69 18.10 23.14
N TRP A 338 22.14 16.89 23.44
CA TRP A 338 23.43 16.62 24.07
C TRP A 338 24.33 15.91 23.05
N SER A 339 25.25 16.68 22.49
CA SER A 339 26.40 16.16 21.76
C SER A 339 27.39 15.58 22.80
N MET A 340 27.47 14.25 22.92
CA MET A 340 28.63 13.63 23.56
C MET A 340 29.73 13.50 22.52
N GLY A 341 30.50 14.58 22.37
CA GLY A 341 31.86 14.47 21.88
C GLY A 341 32.67 13.67 22.91
N GLY A 342 33.17 12.51 22.51
CA GLY A 342 34.05 11.68 23.32
C GLY A 342 35.05 10.98 22.41
N GLY A 343 36.33 11.29 22.60
CA GLY A 343 37.43 10.86 21.73
C GLY A 343 37.55 9.35 21.58
N ALA A 344 38.07 8.95 20.42
CA ALA A 344 38.45 7.59 20.12
C ALA A 344 39.50 7.06 21.11
N PRO A 345 39.38 5.79 21.53
CA PRO A 345 40.51 4.92 21.71
C PRO A 345 40.52 3.87 20.59
N GLU A 346 41.67 3.71 19.96
CA GLU A 346 41.97 2.56 19.11
C GLU A 346 41.83 1.27 19.92
N THR A 347 40.92 0.39 19.50
CA THR A 347 40.99 -1.05 19.84
C THR A 347 40.63 -1.86 18.61
N ASN A 348 41.64 -2.57 18.07
CA ASN A 348 41.45 -3.72 17.21
C ASN A 348 40.61 -4.77 17.95
N GLY A 349 39.47 -5.15 17.38
CA GLY A 349 38.65 -6.26 17.88
C GLY A 349 37.22 -6.20 17.34
N GLN A 350 36.99 -6.85 16.20
CA GLN A 350 35.71 -7.33 15.65
C GLN A 350 34.41 -6.81 16.32
N SER A 351 33.66 -5.97 15.61
CA SER A 351 32.24 -5.69 15.91
C SER A 351 31.35 -6.60 15.05
N PRO A 352 30.46 -7.43 15.64
CA PRO A 352 29.47 -8.19 14.89
C PRO A 352 28.17 -7.39 14.71
N GLY A 353 27.71 -7.25 13.45
CA GLY A 353 26.31 -7.13 13.02
C GLY A 353 25.56 -5.79 13.18
N SER A 354 25.20 -5.13 12.07
CA SER A 354 23.87 -5.30 11.45
C SER A 354 23.63 -4.30 10.30
N ASP A 355 23.58 -4.83 9.07
CA ASP A 355 22.96 -4.23 7.89
C ASP A 355 21.44 -4.12 8.11
N VAL A 356 20.93 -2.94 8.49
CA VAL A 356 19.48 -2.69 8.54
C VAL A 356 19.05 -2.17 7.17
N ASP A 357 18.26 -2.98 6.44
CA ASP A 357 17.67 -2.56 5.17
C ASP A 357 16.56 -1.51 5.41
N MET A 358 16.86 -0.26 5.07
CA MET A 358 15.94 0.87 5.23
C MET A 358 14.69 0.77 4.33
N GLY A 359 14.77 0.05 3.20
CA GLY A 359 13.60 -0.24 2.36
C GLY A 359 12.62 -1.16 3.07
N ALA A 360 13.14 -2.21 3.71
CA ALA A 360 12.36 -3.10 4.57
C ALA A 360 11.76 -2.35 5.77
N VAL A 361 12.53 -1.43 6.40
CA VAL A 361 12.03 -0.56 7.49
C VAL A 361 10.85 0.30 7.03
N MET A 362 10.96 0.98 5.90
CA MET A 362 9.89 1.87 5.41
C MET A 362 8.65 1.09 4.97
N SER A 363 8.82 -0.07 4.34
CA SER A 363 7.72 -0.99 4.02
C SER A 363 6.99 -1.43 5.29
N PHE A 364 7.74 -1.86 6.30
CA PHE A 364 7.17 -2.26 7.57
C PHE A 364 6.54 -1.09 8.34
N ALA A 365 7.11 0.12 8.28
CA ALA A 365 6.52 1.31 8.86
C ALA A 365 5.17 1.67 8.21
N GLY A 366 5.05 1.52 6.89
CA GLY A 366 3.77 1.66 6.17
C GLY A 366 2.74 0.66 6.67
N LYS A 367 3.10 -0.63 6.73
CA LYS A 367 2.25 -1.68 7.32
C LYS A 367 1.83 -1.34 8.75
N ALA A 368 2.76 -0.88 9.59
CA ALA A 368 2.49 -0.52 10.98
C ALA A 368 1.55 0.70 11.09
N MET A 369 1.66 1.67 10.18
CA MET A 369 0.70 2.77 10.09
C MET A 369 -0.70 2.28 9.66
N ASP A 370 -0.77 1.36 8.70
CA ASP A 370 -2.03 0.76 8.26
C ASP A 370 -2.70 -0.02 9.40
N ASP A 371 -1.93 -0.78 10.18
CA ASP A 371 -2.45 -1.46 11.38
C ASP A 371 -2.97 -0.48 12.43
N LEU A 372 -2.23 0.61 12.68
CA LEU A 372 -2.65 1.65 13.64
C LEU A 372 -3.94 2.33 13.17
N ALA A 373 -4.04 2.63 11.87
CA ALA A 373 -5.26 3.14 11.26
C ALA A 373 -6.41 2.11 11.35
N GLY A 374 -6.13 0.82 11.15
CA GLY A 374 -7.07 -0.28 11.31
C GLY A 374 -7.58 -0.40 12.75
N ALA A 375 -6.71 -0.27 13.75
CA ALA A 375 -7.09 -0.29 15.17
C ALA A 375 -8.01 0.88 15.52
N MET A 376 -7.66 2.10 15.09
CA MET A 376 -8.50 3.29 15.28
C MET A 376 -9.86 3.15 14.58
N SER A 377 -9.85 2.66 13.34
CA SER A 377 -11.07 2.44 12.56
C SER A 377 -11.97 1.38 13.19
N SER A 378 -11.39 0.34 13.80
CA SER A 378 -12.12 -0.67 14.55
C SER A 378 -12.83 -0.09 15.77
N MET A 379 -12.19 0.81 16.51
CA MET A 379 -12.84 1.53 17.61
C MET A 379 -13.99 2.44 17.13
N LEU A 380 -13.84 3.08 15.98
CA LEU A 380 -14.93 3.86 15.37
C LEU A 380 -16.07 2.96 14.87
N ALA A 381 -15.76 1.76 14.36
CA ALA A 381 -16.76 0.77 13.98
C ALA A 381 -17.56 0.28 15.19
N VAL A 382 -16.89 0.05 16.35
CA VAL A 382 -17.58 -0.25 17.62
C VAL A 382 -18.59 0.84 17.98
N LEU A 383 -18.21 2.12 17.90
CA LEU A 383 -19.14 3.22 18.13
C LEU A 383 -20.28 3.22 17.11
N GLY A 384 -19.97 2.94 15.85
CA GLY A 384 -20.95 2.85 14.77
C GLY A 384 -22.03 1.79 15.02
N VAL A 385 -21.62 0.61 15.52
CA VAL A 385 -22.51 -0.50 15.90
C VAL A 385 -23.32 -0.12 17.14
N ARG A 386 -22.66 0.29 18.23
CA ARG A 386 -23.32 0.56 19.53
C ARG A 386 -24.32 1.72 19.46
N LEU A 387 -24.03 2.74 18.67
CA LEU A 387 -24.87 3.93 18.52
C LEU A 387 -25.86 3.83 17.36
N GLY A 388 -25.89 2.71 16.62
CA GLY A 388 -26.81 2.50 15.51
C GLY A 388 -26.55 3.38 14.28
N LEU A 389 -25.37 3.99 14.16
CA LEU A 389 -25.02 4.92 13.08
C LEU A 389 -24.98 4.22 11.72
N PHE A 390 -24.46 2.99 11.66
CA PHE A 390 -24.46 2.22 10.41
C PHE A 390 -25.87 1.88 9.92
N GLY A 391 -26.77 1.48 10.83
CA GLY A 391 -28.18 1.24 10.51
C GLY A 391 -28.89 2.51 10.03
N ALA A 392 -28.63 3.65 10.68
CA ALA A 392 -29.20 4.94 10.30
C ALA A 392 -28.71 5.44 8.92
N LEU A 393 -27.46 5.14 8.53
CA LEU A 393 -26.94 5.40 7.19
C LEU A 393 -27.43 4.39 6.15
N ALA A 394 -27.67 3.14 6.53
CA ALA A 394 -28.25 2.13 5.65
C ALA A 394 -29.69 2.49 5.22
N ALA A 395 -30.40 3.31 6.01
CA ALA A 395 -31.70 3.87 5.64
C ALA A 395 -31.61 4.97 4.54
N GLY A 396 -30.41 5.51 4.28
CA GLY A 396 -30.15 6.43 3.17
C GLY A 396 -29.05 7.45 3.47
N PRO A 397 -28.50 8.12 2.44
CA PRO A 397 -27.43 9.10 2.61
C PRO A 397 -27.80 10.25 3.56
N ALA A 398 -26.82 10.76 4.30
CA ALA A 398 -27.03 11.83 5.28
C ALA A 398 -25.78 12.70 5.47
N GLY A 399 -26.00 13.98 5.75
CA GLY A 399 -25.00 14.86 6.38
C GLY A 399 -24.95 14.63 7.90
N ALA A 400 -24.04 15.31 8.60
CA ALA A 400 -23.88 15.12 10.04
C ALA A 400 -25.12 15.49 10.86
N ASP A 401 -25.76 16.61 10.57
CA ASP A 401 -26.95 17.07 11.30
C ASP A 401 -28.14 16.10 11.12
N GLU A 402 -28.37 15.64 9.89
CA GLU A 402 -29.46 14.72 9.59
C GLU A 402 -29.23 13.34 10.19
N LEU A 403 -28.00 12.83 10.14
CA LEU A 403 -27.68 11.53 10.74
C LEU A 403 -27.78 11.61 12.27
N ALA A 404 -27.34 12.73 12.86
CA ALA A 404 -27.49 13.00 14.28
C ALA A 404 -28.96 13.06 14.70
N GLU A 405 -29.83 13.70 13.91
CA GLU A 405 -31.28 13.70 14.14
C GLU A 405 -31.85 12.27 14.08
N ARG A 406 -31.49 11.48 13.04
CA ARG A 406 -31.97 10.10 12.89
C ARG A 406 -31.55 9.19 14.04
N ALA A 407 -30.33 9.35 14.55
CA ALA A 407 -29.78 8.52 15.61
C ALA A 407 -29.99 9.08 17.04
N GLY A 408 -30.52 10.31 17.18
CA GLY A 408 -30.67 10.98 18.46
C GLY A 408 -29.34 11.36 19.13
N LEU A 409 -28.34 11.78 18.33
CA LEU A 409 -26.96 12.03 18.75
C LEU A 409 -26.54 13.48 18.57
N ALA A 410 -25.36 13.83 19.08
CA ALA A 410 -24.80 15.17 18.93
C ALA A 410 -24.08 15.34 17.57
N PRO A 411 -24.45 16.34 16.75
CA PRO A 411 -23.99 16.46 15.36
C PRO A 411 -22.48 16.62 15.23
N ARG A 412 -21.82 17.29 16.18
CA ARG A 412 -20.36 17.48 16.14
C ARG A 412 -19.59 16.15 16.24
N TYR A 413 -20.04 15.24 17.10
CA TYR A 413 -19.42 13.91 17.24
C TYR A 413 -19.73 13.04 16.04
N VAL A 414 -20.96 13.10 15.52
CA VAL A 414 -21.36 12.39 14.30
C VAL A 414 -20.52 12.86 13.10
N GLN A 415 -20.24 14.17 12.98
CA GLN A 415 -19.39 14.72 11.93
C GLN A 415 -17.97 14.13 11.95
N GLU A 416 -17.34 14.05 13.12
CA GLU A 416 -16.00 13.45 13.24
C GLU A 416 -16.01 11.96 12.91
N TRP A 417 -17.03 11.25 13.37
CA TRP A 417 -17.20 9.83 13.05
C TRP A 417 -17.39 9.61 11.54
N LEU A 418 -18.18 10.45 10.86
CA LEU A 418 -18.39 10.38 9.41
C LEU A 418 -17.07 10.55 8.65
N TRP A 419 -16.24 11.53 9.03
CA TRP A 419 -14.93 11.72 8.41
C TRP A 419 -13.98 10.57 8.70
N GLY A 420 -13.93 10.07 9.94
CA GLY A 420 -13.10 8.92 10.30
C GLY A 420 -13.47 7.67 9.51
N MET A 421 -14.76 7.35 9.42
CA MET A 421 -15.23 6.18 8.66
C MET A 421 -15.12 6.36 7.14
N HIS A 422 -15.19 7.59 6.64
CA HIS A 422 -14.88 7.89 5.23
C HIS A 422 -13.39 7.69 4.92
N SER A 423 -12.50 8.22 5.77
CA SER A 423 -11.05 8.03 5.63
C SER A 423 -10.64 6.56 5.73
N ALA A 424 -11.33 5.78 6.55
CA ALA A 424 -11.14 4.33 6.67
C ALA A 424 -11.74 3.52 5.50
N GLY A 425 -12.41 4.17 4.54
CA GLY A 425 -12.99 3.52 3.36
C GLY A 425 -14.36 2.86 3.56
N TYR A 426 -15.00 3.01 4.72
CA TYR A 426 -16.32 2.44 4.98
C TYR A 426 -17.43 3.27 4.33
N LEU A 427 -17.25 4.58 4.26
CA LEU A 427 -18.24 5.53 3.74
C LEU A 427 -17.75 6.23 2.47
N ARG A 428 -18.68 6.56 1.57
CA ARG A 428 -18.42 7.43 0.42
C ARG A 428 -18.96 8.83 0.70
N PHE A 429 -18.14 9.84 0.46
CA PHE A 429 -18.55 11.24 0.53
C PHE A 429 -18.84 11.78 -0.87
N ASP A 430 -19.98 12.47 -1.02
CA ASP A 430 -20.36 13.19 -2.23
C ASP A 430 -20.24 14.70 -1.99
N GLY A 431 -19.21 15.32 -2.55
CA GLY A 431 -18.95 16.76 -2.42
C GLY A 431 -19.98 17.66 -3.10
N THR A 432 -20.88 17.12 -3.94
CA THR A 432 -21.95 17.92 -4.57
C THR A 432 -23.17 18.06 -3.67
N THR A 433 -23.46 17.03 -2.86
CA THR A 433 -24.61 17.01 -1.97
C THR A 433 -24.25 17.18 -0.50
N ASP A 434 -22.94 17.17 -0.18
CA ASP A 434 -22.37 17.23 1.18
C ASP A 434 -22.89 16.10 2.07
N ARG A 435 -22.96 14.89 1.51
CA ARG A 435 -23.56 13.71 2.15
C ARG A 435 -22.64 12.52 2.14
N PHE A 436 -22.78 11.71 3.19
CA PHE A 436 -22.13 10.42 3.32
C PHE A 436 -23.11 9.30 2.99
N THR A 437 -22.61 8.30 2.29
CA THR A 437 -23.34 7.07 1.95
C THR A 437 -22.59 5.88 2.50
N LEU A 438 -23.30 4.97 3.18
CA LEU A 438 -22.83 3.62 3.43
C LEU A 438 -23.23 2.74 2.24
N PRO A 439 -22.27 2.26 1.40
CA PRO A 439 -22.61 1.36 0.30
C PRO A 439 -23.35 0.11 0.79
N ALA A 440 -24.26 -0.42 -0.02
CA ALA A 440 -25.08 -1.58 0.37
C ALA A 440 -24.22 -2.81 0.70
N GLU A 441 -23.12 -3.00 -0.03
CA GLU A 441 -22.14 -4.06 0.18
C GLU A 441 -21.47 -3.93 1.54
N HIS A 442 -21.17 -2.70 1.98
CA HIS A 442 -20.57 -2.44 3.29
C HIS A 442 -21.62 -2.60 4.40
N ALA A 443 -22.86 -2.16 4.16
CA ALA A 443 -23.97 -2.32 5.09
C ALA A 443 -24.24 -3.80 5.42
N ALA A 444 -24.09 -4.71 4.46
CA ALA A 444 -24.19 -6.15 4.68
C ALA A 444 -23.16 -6.70 5.69
N VAL A 445 -22.05 -5.99 5.92
CA VAL A 445 -20.99 -6.38 6.85
C VAL A 445 -21.13 -5.70 8.22
N VAL A 446 -21.52 -4.42 8.27
CA VAL A 446 -21.50 -3.64 9.54
C VAL A 446 -22.87 -3.16 10.04
N ALA A 447 -23.91 -3.22 9.21
CA ALA A 447 -25.24 -2.69 9.55
C ALA A 447 -26.33 -3.75 9.65
N SER A 448 -26.06 -4.98 9.20
CA SER A 448 -27.04 -6.08 9.15
C SER A 448 -26.64 -7.20 10.11
N PRO A 449 -27.27 -7.32 11.30
CA PRO A 449 -26.96 -8.38 12.26
C PRO A 449 -27.31 -9.79 11.78
N THR A 450 -28.26 -9.91 10.84
CA THR A 450 -28.72 -11.20 10.29
C THR A 450 -27.94 -11.62 9.04
N SER A 451 -26.99 -10.80 8.58
CA SER A 451 -26.16 -11.14 7.44
C SER A 451 -25.14 -12.21 7.85
N PRO A 452 -24.94 -13.27 7.05
CA PRO A 452 -23.90 -14.27 7.31
C PRO A 452 -22.48 -13.68 7.17
N PHE A 453 -22.35 -12.49 6.61
CA PHE A 453 -21.09 -11.76 6.47
C PHE A 453 -20.92 -10.66 7.53
N SER A 454 -21.81 -10.60 8.53
CA SER A 454 -21.78 -9.55 9.53
C SER A 454 -20.56 -9.66 10.43
N LEU A 455 -19.78 -8.59 10.52
CA LEU A 455 -18.67 -8.43 11.47
C LEU A 455 -19.02 -7.50 12.63
N ALA A 456 -20.27 -7.00 12.68
CA ALA A 456 -20.71 -6.04 13.70
C ALA A 456 -20.48 -6.55 15.13
N ALA A 457 -20.81 -7.81 15.41
CA ALA A 457 -20.59 -8.43 16.72
C ALA A 457 -19.09 -8.68 17.00
N GLY A 458 -18.28 -8.97 15.97
CA GLY A 458 -16.84 -9.14 16.10
C GLY A 458 -16.13 -7.88 16.59
N TYR A 459 -16.55 -6.69 16.12
CA TYR A 459 -16.01 -5.43 16.64
C TYR A 459 -16.24 -5.25 18.14
N GLU A 460 -17.36 -5.74 18.68
CA GLU A 460 -17.69 -5.56 20.09
C GLU A 460 -16.82 -6.37 21.06
N LEU A 461 -16.04 -7.33 20.57
CA LEU A 461 -15.00 -8.03 21.33
C LEU A 461 -13.76 -7.17 21.58
N VAL A 462 -13.51 -6.19 20.71
CA VAL A 462 -12.28 -5.38 20.78
C VAL A 462 -12.17 -4.62 22.11
N PRO A 463 -13.20 -3.88 22.60
CA PRO A 463 -13.08 -3.13 23.85
C PRO A 463 -12.82 -3.99 25.10
N PRO A 464 -13.55 -5.08 25.38
CA PRO A 464 -13.26 -5.88 26.57
C PRO A 464 -11.90 -6.58 26.50
N MET A 465 -11.44 -7.00 25.32
CA MET A 465 -10.08 -7.55 25.18
C MET A 465 -9.01 -6.49 25.39
N ALA A 466 -9.20 -5.28 24.84
CA ALA A 466 -8.28 -4.16 25.05
C ALA A 466 -8.21 -3.73 26.53
N ALA A 467 -9.30 -3.90 27.28
CA ALA A 467 -9.31 -3.62 28.72
C ALA A 467 -8.41 -4.57 29.54
N MET A 468 -8.01 -5.71 28.97
CA MET A 468 -7.19 -6.73 29.65
C MET A 468 -5.70 -6.62 29.34
N LEU A 469 -5.26 -5.60 28.60
CA LEU A 469 -3.86 -5.47 28.16
C LEU A 469 -2.86 -5.49 29.33
N ASP A 470 -3.19 -4.86 30.45
CA ASP A 470 -2.30 -4.79 31.62
C ASP A 470 -2.21 -6.14 32.34
N GLU A 471 -3.34 -6.81 32.58
CA GLU A 471 -3.39 -8.16 33.16
C GLU A 471 -2.69 -9.19 32.27
N VAL A 472 -2.93 -9.16 30.95
CA VAL A 472 -2.26 -10.05 30.00
C VAL A 472 -0.76 -9.78 29.97
N ALA A 473 -0.33 -8.52 29.99
CA ALA A 473 1.08 -8.19 30.09
C ALA A 473 1.73 -8.74 31.37
N GLU A 474 0.99 -8.83 32.48
CA GLU A 474 1.47 -9.48 33.70
C GLU A 474 1.48 -11.01 33.61
N ALA A 475 0.46 -11.61 32.99
CA ALA A 475 0.45 -13.05 32.67
C ALA A 475 1.66 -13.45 31.82
N PHE A 476 2.08 -12.62 30.86
CA PHE A 476 3.31 -12.84 30.08
C PHE A 476 4.59 -12.86 30.95
N ARG A 477 4.63 -12.12 32.06
CA ARG A 477 5.80 -12.08 32.96
C ARG A 477 5.82 -13.26 33.94
N THR A 478 4.64 -13.69 34.40
CA THR A 478 4.51 -14.69 35.47
C THR A 478 4.25 -16.09 34.95
N GLY A 479 3.73 -16.23 33.73
CA GLY A 479 3.20 -17.47 33.17
C GLY A 479 1.88 -17.92 33.81
N GLN A 480 1.26 -17.10 34.67
CA GLN A 480 -0.01 -17.41 35.30
C GLN A 480 -1.18 -17.11 34.36
N GLY A 481 -2.22 -17.93 34.42
CA GLY A 481 -3.48 -17.66 33.72
C GLY A 481 -4.30 -16.53 34.35
N ILE A 482 -5.35 -16.13 33.64
CA ILE A 482 -6.32 -15.13 34.08
C ILE A 482 -7.68 -15.81 34.15
N GLY A 483 -8.23 -15.91 35.36
CA GLY A 483 -9.54 -16.53 35.59
C GLY A 483 -10.68 -15.77 34.91
N HIS A 484 -11.73 -16.49 34.54
CA HIS A 484 -12.92 -15.95 33.87
C HIS A 484 -13.53 -14.75 34.61
N GLU A 485 -13.53 -14.76 35.95
CA GLU A 485 -14.07 -13.70 36.81
C GLU A 485 -13.35 -12.35 36.70
N ARG A 486 -12.16 -12.33 36.08
CA ARG A 486 -11.37 -11.10 35.87
C ARG A 486 -11.72 -10.39 34.58
N TYR A 487 -12.32 -11.09 33.62
CA TYR A 487 -12.73 -10.48 32.36
C TYR A 487 -14.02 -9.66 32.52
N PRO A 488 -14.18 -8.54 31.80
CA PRO A 488 -15.42 -7.78 31.84
C PRO A 488 -16.60 -8.59 31.28
N ASP A 489 -17.75 -8.60 31.96
CA ASP A 489 -18.98 -9.31 31.53
C ASP A 489 -19.35 -9.07 30.05
N SER A 490 -19.03 -7.87 29.53
CA SER A 490 -19.26 -7.51 28.13
C SER A 490 -18.57 -8.42 27.12
N ILE A 491 -17.49 -9.13 27.50
CA ILE A 491 -16.82 -10.10 26.60
C ILE A 491 -17.74 -11.28 26.30
N TYR A 492 -18.41 -11.83 27.31
CA TYR A 492 -19.31 -12.98 27.16
C TYR A 492 -20.55 -12.60 26.37
N ALA A 493 -21.08 -11.39 26.57
CA ALA A 493 -22.19 -10.88 25.76
C ALA A 493 -21.78 -10.60 24.30
N ALA A 494 -20.52 -10.22 24.04
CA ALA A 494 -20.00 -10.05 22.69
C ALA A 494 -19.76 -11.41 22.00
N MET A 495 -19.18 -12.39 22.70
CA MET A 495 -18.99 -13.76 22.21
C MET A 495 -20.32 -14.42 21.83
N GLU A 496 -21.34 -14.29 22.69
CA GLU A 496 -22.69 -14.81 22.42
C GLU A 496 -23.34 -14.16 21.18
N ARG A 497 -23.15 -12.86 21.00
CA ARG A 497 -23.66 -12.15 19.79
C ARG A 497 -22.88 -12.52 18.54
N MET A 498 -21.58 -12.78 18.67
CA MET A 498 -20.77 -13.27 17.55
C MET A 498 -21.25 -14.66 17.13
N SER A 499 -21.40 -15.59 18.07
CA SER A 499 -21.85 -16.95 17.76
C SER A 499 -23.28 -17.02 17.25
N ALA A 500 -24.14 -16.09 17.65
CA ALA A 500 -25.49 -15.94 17.11
C ALA A 500 -25.55 -15.85 15.58
N THR A 501 -24.54 -15.20 14.95
CA THR A 501 -24.52 -14.96 13.49
C THR A 501 -24.53 -16.27 12.69
N TRP A 502 -23.97 -17.35 13.23
CA TRP A 502 -24.01 -18.68 12.61
C TRP A 502 -24.96 -19.65 13.32
N LEU A 503 -25.12 -19.58 14.64
CA LEU A 503 -26.00 -20.51 15.37
C LEU A 503 -27.49 -20.34 15.03
N ASP A 504 -27.95 -19.11 14.77
CA ASP A 504 -29.37 -18.87 14.47
C ASP A 504 -29.77 -19.33 13.07
N GLY A 505 -28.84 -19.25 12.12
CA GLY A 505 -29.10 -19.54 10.71
C GLY A 505 -28.57 -20.89 10.26
N ALA A 506 -27.34 -21.24 10.61
CA ALA A 506 -26.64 -22.39 10.04
C ALA A 506 -26.86 -23.69 10.83
N LEU A 507 -26.98 -23.63 12.16
CA LEU A 507 -27.10 -24.83 12.99
C LEU A 507 -28.27 -25.72 12.54
N VAL A 508 -29.49 -25.15 12.50
CA VAL A 508 -30.71 -25.91 12.17
C VAL A 508 -30.85 -26.18 10.68
N GLU A 509 -30.52 -25.20 9.83
CA GLU A 509 -30.82 -25.27 8.40
C GLU A 509 -29.69 -25.90 7.57
N GLN A 510 -28.46 -25.96 8.10
CA GLN A 510 -27.28 -26.42 7.33
C GLN A 510 -26.50 -27.53 8.06
N TRP A 511 -26.14 -27.33 9.32
CA TRP A 511 -25.23 -28.23 10.03
C TRP A 511 -25.91 -29.54 10.45
N LEU A 512 -27.09 -29.47 11.06
CA LEU A 512 -27.83 -30.68 11.43
C LEU A 512 -28.25 -31.51 10.19
N PRO A 513 -28.76 -30.92 9.09
CA PRO A 513 -29.07 -31.67 7.87
C PRO A 513 -27.86 -32.30 7.19
N ALA A 514 -26.65 -31.78 7.40
CA ALA A 514 -25.43 -32.36 6.85
C ALA A 514 -25.02 -33.68 7.53
N VAL A 515 -25.64 -34.03 8.66
CA VAL A 515 -25.46 -35.33 9.31
C VAL A 515 -26.64 -36.24 9.01
N ASP A 516 -26.39 -37.30 8.24
CA ASP A 516 -27.40 -38.26 7.82
C ASP A 516 -28.27 -38.77 8.98
N GLY A 517 -29.57 -38.54 8.86
CA GLY A 517 -30.58 -39.03 9.81
C GLY A 517 -30.72 -38.23 11.12
N LEU A 518 -29.83 -37.28 11.41
CA LEU A 518 -29.82 -36.55 12.68
C LEU A 518 -31.09 -35.71 12.90
N VAL A 519 -31.56 -35.00 11.87
CA VAL A 519 -32.81 -34.20 11.94
C VAL A 519 -34.01 -35.09 12.28
N THR A 520 -34.16 -36.23 11.59
CA THR A 520 -35.24 -37.20 11.86
C THR A 520 -35.18 -37.73 13.29
N LYS A 521 -33.97 -37.92 13.83
CA LYS A 521 -33.74 -38.38 15.20
C LYS A 521 -34.20 -37.34 16.22
N LEU A 522 -33.79 -36.08 16.03
CA LEU A 522 -34.20 -34.95 16.87
C LEU A 522 -35.73 -34.70 16.83
N GLU A 523 -36.38 -34.91 15.67
CA GLU A 523 -37.83 -34.78 15.54
C GLU A 523 -38.60 -35.87 16.31
N ARG A 524 -38.09 -37.10 16.33
CA ARG A 524 -38.67 -38.23 17.08
C ARG A 524 -38.48 -38.11 18.59
N GLY A 525 -37.45 -37.39 19.01
CA GLY A 525 -37.07 -37.19 20.40
C GLY A 525 -35.71 -37.81 20.68
N ALA A 526 -34.77 -36.94 21.04
CA ALA A 526 -33.38 -37.24 21.28
C ALA A 526 -32.92 -36.63 22.61
N ARG A 527 -31.80 -37.12 23.15
CA ARG A 527 -31.06 -36.46 24.23
C ARG A 527 -29.83 -35.78 23.68
N VAL A 528 -29.77 -34.47 23.90
CA VAL A 528 -28.73 -33.60 23.36
C VAL A 528 -27.99 -32.94 24.51
N VAL A 529 -26.66 -32.90 24.42
CA VAL A 529 -25.81 -32.17 25.36
C VAL A 529 -25.01 -31.10 24.63
N ASP A 530 -24.87 -29.94 25.26
CA ASP A 530 -23.96 -28.87 24.83
C ASP A 530 -22.91 -28.64 25.92
N VAL A 531 -21.64 -28.86 25.60
CA VAL A 531 -20.54 -28.55 26.50
C VAL A 531 -20.03 -27.16 26.15
N GLY A 532 -19.82 -26.30 27.14
CA GLY A 532 -19.51 -24.88 26.92
C GLY A 532 -20.73 -24.10 26.45
N SER A 533 -21.90 -24.37 27.06
CA SER A 533 -23.19 -23.88 26.54
C SER A 533 -23.39 -22.36 26.58
N GLY A 534 -22.52 -21.61 27.27
CA GLY A 534 -22.55 -20.15 27.34
C GLY A 534 -23.90 -19.62 27.80
N GLY A 535 -24.44 -18.63 27.09
CA GLY A 535 -25.79 -18.10 27.31
C GLY A 535 -26.94 -19.04 26.89
N GLY A 536 -26.65 -20.29 26.50
CA GLY A 536 -27.65 -21.31 26.20
C GLY A 536 -28.29 -21.22 24.81
N ARG A 537 -27.79 -20.34 23.94
CA ARG A 537 -28.43 -20.00 22.66
C ARG A 537 -28.64 -21.22 21.76
N ALA A 538 -27.63 -22.06 21.58
CA ALA A 538 -27.72 -23.26 20.74
C ALA A 538 -28.85 -24.18 21.23
N MET A 539 -28.87 -24.51 22.52
CA MET A 539 -29.88 -25.38 23.12
C MET A 539 -31.29 -24.80 23.05
N ILE A 540 -31.46 -23.49 23.28
CA ILE A 540 -32.76 -22.83 23.14
C ILE A 540 -33.26 -22.89 21.70
N THR A 541 -32.37 -22.64 20.72
CA THR A 541 -32.70 -22.75 19.29
C THR A 541 -33.13 -24.17 18.91
N LEU A 542 -32.39 -25.19 19.36
CA LEU A 542 -32.76 -26.59 19.10
C LEU A 542 -34.07 -26.98 19.80
N ALA A 543 -34.27 -26.55 21.05
CA ALA A 543 -35.47 -26.89 21.82
C ALA A 543 -36.76 -26.29 21.26
N ARG A 544 -36.67 -25.15 20.59
CA ARG A 544 -37.76 -24.54 19.83
C ARG A 544 -38.09 -25.35 18.56
N ARG A 545 -37.07 -25.85 17.86
CA ARG A 545 -37.24 -26.61 16.60
C ARG A 545 -37.66 -28.07 16.81
N PHE A 546 -37.21 -28.68 17.90
CA PHE A 546 -37.36 -30.12 18.18
C PHE A 546 -38.06 -30.35 19.54
N PRO A 547 -39.40 -30.21 19.59
CA PRO A 547 -40.16 -30.24 20.85
C PRO A 547 -40.14 -31.60 21.56
N SER A 548 -39.90 -32.70 20.84
CA SER A 548 -39.81 -34.06 21.38
C SER A 548 -38.48 -34.36 22.08
N SER A 549 -37.47 -33.50 21.91
CA SER A 549 -36.12 -33.71 22.43
C SER A 549 -35.89 -33.02 23.78
N ARG A 550 -34.87 -33.50 24.51
CA ARG A 550 -34.40 -32.95 25.78
C ARG A 550 -32.94 -32.52 25.67
N PHE A 551 -32.61 -31.44 26.37
CA PHE A 551 -31.35 -30.72 26.20
C PHE A 551 -30.73 -30.41 27.56
N ASP A 552 -29.44 -30.68 27.69
CA ASP A 552 -28.64 -30.34 28.86
C ASP A 552 -27.41 -29.54 28.42
N GLY A 553 -27.23 -28.33 28.95
CA GLY A 553 -26.04 -27.51 28.73
C GLY A 553 -25.14 -27.51 29.96
N TYR A 554 -23.83 -27.65 29.76
CA TYR A 554 -22.82 -27.56 30.82
C TYR A 554 -21.91 -26.37 30.54
N ASP A 555 -21.60 -25.58 31.55
CA ASP A 555 -20.66 -24.46 31.47
C ASP A 555 -19.94 -24.31 32.81
N LEU A 556 -18.66 -23.89 32.78
CA LEU A 556 -17.83 -23.70 33.97
C LEU A 556 -17.98 -22.30 34.58
N HIS A 557 -18.60 -21.36 33.87
CA HIS A 557 -18.79 -20.00 34.31
C HIS A 557 -20.22 -19.76 34.79
N ALA A 558 -20.44 -19.81 36.10
CA ALA A 558 -21.76 -19.66 36.72
C ALA A 558 -22.62 -18.49 36.17
N PRO A 559 -22.08 -17.27 35.89
CA PRO A 559 -22.84 -16.20 35.27
C PRO A 559 -23.41 -16.52 33.88
N ASN A 560 -22.74 -17.35 33.08
CA ASN A 560 -23.27 -17.83 31.79
C ASN A 560 -24.49 -18.73 32.03
N VAL A 561 -24.38 -19.67 32.98
CA VAL A 561 -25.46 -20.60 33.34
C VAL A 561 -26.69 -19.87 33.84
N GLU A 562 -26.52 -18.84 34.67
CA GLU A 562 -27.62 -18.01 35.15
C GLU A 562 -28.35 -17.31 34.00
N ARG A 563 -27.60 -16.73 33.06
CA ARG A 563 -28.17 -16.12 31.84
C ARG A 563 -28.89 -17.15 30.97
N ALA A 564 -28.31 -18.33 30.80
CA ALA A 564 -28.90 -19.42 30.03
C ALA A 564 -30.22 -19.91 30.61
N ARG A 565 -30.30 -20.08 31.94
CA ARG A 565 -31.54 -20.44 32.64
C ARG A 565 -32.62 -19.37 32.45
N ALA A 566 -32.27 -18.09 32.63
CA ALA A 566 -33.21 -16.99 32.41
C ALA A 566 -33.72 -16.95 30.96
N ALA A 567 -32.82 -17.13 29.98
CA ALA A 567 -33.17 -17.14 28.56
C ALA A 567 -34.07 -18.34 28.18
N ALA A 568 -33.86 -19.52 28.78
CA ALA A 568 -34.72 -20.68 28.55
C ALA A 568 -36.13 -20.50 29.13
N GLU A 569 -36.24 -19.88 30.31
CA GLU A 569 -37.54 -19.53 30.91
C GLU A 569 -38.27 -18.50 30.04
N GLU A 570 -37.60 -17.42 29.62
CA GLU A 570 -38.16 -16.41 28.73
C GLU A 570 -38.60 -17.00 27.38
N ALA A 571 -37.83 -17.96 26.86
CA ALA A 571 -38.16 -18.68 25.64
C ALA A 571 -39.26 -19.74 25.81
N GLY A 572 -39.71 -20.04 27.03
CA GLY A 572 -40.74 -21.03 27.33
C GLY A 572 -40.28 -22.48 27.13
N VAL A 573 -38.98 -22.76 27.25
CA VAL A 573 -38.39 -24.10 27.03
C VAL A 573 -37.79 -24.74 28.29
N GLY A 574 -37.89 -24.09 29.46
CA GLY A 574 -37.28 -24.53 30.73
C GLY A 574 -37.67 -25.94 31.22
N GLU A 575 -38.80 -26.50 30.80
CA GLU A 575 -39.19 -27.89 31.12
C GLU A 575 -38.35 -28.97 30.39
N ARG A 576 -37.62 -28.58 29.34
CA ARG A 576 -36.88 -29.52 28.46
C ARG A 576 -35.43 -29.10 28.21
N VAL A 577 -35.03 -27.91 28.65
CA VAL A 577 -33.66 -27.40 28.56
C VAL A 577 -33.18 -27.10 29.96
N HIS A 578 -32.12 -27.78 30.39
CA HIS A 578 -31.52 -27.58 31.70
C HIS A 578 -30.07 -27.16 31.54
N PHE A 579 -29.63 -26.19 32.34
CA PHE A 579 -28.25 -25.72 32.34
C PHE A 579 -27.60 -25.99 33.69
N HIS A 580 -26.37 -26.49 33.65
CA HIS A 580 -25.60 -26.96 34.78
C HIS A 580 -24.30 -26.18 34.89
N ASP A 581 -24.05 -25.63 36.07
CA ASP A 581 -22.76 -25.05 36.46
C ASP A 581 -21.88 -26.19 36.96
N ALA A 582 -21.24 -26.87 36.02
CA ALA A 582 -20.51 -28.11 36.27
C ALA A 582 -19.56 -28.46 35.12
N ASP A 583 -18.44 -29.11 35.47
CA ASP A 583 -17.55 -29.76 34.51
C ASP A 583 -18.26 -30.96 33.86
N ALA A 584 -18.38 -30.94 32.54
CA ALA A 584 -19.00 -32.00 31.76
C ALA A 584 -18.24 -33.33 31.85
N THR A 585 -16.91 -33.31 32.05
CA THR A 585 -16.05 -34.50 32.12
C THR A 585 -16.51 -35.49 33.20
N GLY A 586 -16.98 -34.98 34.33
CA GLY A 586 -17.50 -35.78 35.45
C GLY A 586 -19.02 -35.88 35.54
N SER A 587 -19.76 -35.15 34.71
CA SER A 587 -21.20 -34.93 34.90
C SER A 587 -22.05 -35.41 33.72
N VAL A 588 -21.49 -35.52 32.52
CA VAL A 588 -22.22 -35.95 31.32
C VAL A 588 -22.71 -37.38 31.46
N SER A 589 -23.96 -37.66 31.06
CA SER A 589 -24.56 -38.98 31.22
C SER A 589 -25.36 -39.46 30.00
N GLY A 590 -25.13 -40.73 29.63
CA GLY A 590 -25.68 -41.37 28.45
C GLY A 590 -26.96 -42.19 28.66
N PRO A 591 -27.59 -42.68 27.58
CA PRO A 591 -27.17 -42.52 26.18
C PRO A 591 -27.51 -41.13 25.60
N LEU A 592 -26.56 -40.54 24.88
CA LEU A 592 -26.70 -39.28 24.14
C LEU A 592 -26.83 -39.54 22.65
N ASP A 593 -27.75 -38.86 21.99
CA ASP A 593 -27.92 -38.94 20.53
C ASP A 593 -27.08 -37.90 19.79
N LEU A 594 -26.86 -36.74 20.43
CA LEU A 594 -26.03 -35.64 19.93
C LEU A 594 -25.31 -34.98 21.10
N ALA A 595 -24.01 -34.72 20.92
CA ALA A 595 -23.27 -33.76 21.73
C ALA A 595 -22.77 -32.61 20.84
N THR A 596 -22.74 -31.39 21.36
CA THR A 596 -22.17 -30.22 20.69
C THR A 596 -21.05 -29.63 21.56
N LEU A 597 -19.94 -29.27 20.91
CA LEU A 597 -18.81 -28.56 21.49
C LEU A 597 -18.46 -27.44 20.51
N PHE A 598 -18.86 -26.21 20.80
CA PHE A 598 -18.69 -25.08 19.89
C PHE A 598 -17.72 -24.05 20.46
N ASP A 599 -16.49 -24.00 19.92
CA ASP A 599 -15.37 -23.19 20.40
C ASP A 599 -15.03 -23.50 21.87
N VAL A 600 -14.72 -24.77 22.17
CA VAL A 600 -14.55 -25.26 23.55
C VAL A 600 -13.29 -26.08 23.76
N LEU A 601 -12.96 -26.99 22.84
CA LEU A 601 -11.90 -27.98 23.09
C LEU A 601 -10.53 -27.31 23.21
N HIS A 602 -10.30 -26.21 22.50
CA HIS A 602 -9.01 -25.52 22.54
C HIS A 602 -8.71 -24.84 23.89
N ASP A 603 -9.76 -24.56 24.68
CA ASP A 603 -9.68 -23.96 26.01
C ASP A 603 -9.86 -24.98 27.14
N ALA A 604 -10.26 -26.21 26.82
CA ALA A 604 -10.62 -27.20 27.83
C ALA A 604 -9.43 -27.58 28.74
N PRO A 605 -9.64 -27.76 30.05
CA PRO A 605 -8.59 -28.16 30.98
C PRO A 605 -8.00 -29.55 30.68
N ASP A 606 -8.84 -30.48 30.23
CA ASP A 606 -8.43 -31.80 29.78
C ASP A 606 -9.29 -32.20 28.56
N PRO A 607 -8.90 -31.79 27.34
CA PRO A 607 -9.72 -32.01 26.15
C PRO A 607 -9.87 -33.50 25.79
N GLU A 608 -8.87 -34.33 26.11
CA GLU A 608 -8.92 -35.77 25.88
C GLU A 608 -9.91 -36.44 26.84
N ALA A 609 -9.83 -36.16 28.14
CA ALA A 609 -10.76 -36.69 29.12
C ALA A 609 -12.20 -36.23 28.85
N LEU A 610 -12.38 -34.97 28.46
CA LEU A 610 -13.68 -34.43 28.08
C LEU A 610 -14.29 -35.21 26.89
N LEU A 611 -13.52 -35.40 25.81
CA LEU A 611 -13.98 -36.17 24.66
C LEU A 611 -14.25 -37.64 25.02
N ALA A 612 -13.43 -38.25 25.87
CA ALA A 612 -13.63 -39.64 26.32
C ALA A 612 -14.89 -39.80 27.17
N ALA A 613 -15.21 -38.81 28.01
CA ALA A 613 -16.44 -38.76 28.79
C ALA A 613 -17.67 -38.64 27.87
N VAL A 614 -17.63 -37.75 26.88
CA VAL A 614 -18.68 -37.60 25.87
C VAL A 614 -18.85 -38.88 25.06
N HIS A 615 -17.76 -39.48 24.57
CA HIS A 615 -17.77 -40.75 23.84
C HIS A 615 -18.44 -41.88 24.63
N SER A 616 -18.10 -41.98 25.91
CA SER A 616 -18.68 -42.97 26.83
C SER A 616 -20.18 -42.78 27.03
N ALA A 617 -20.64 -41.52 27.03
CA ALA A 617 -22.06 -41.17 27.15
C ALA A 617 -22.85 -41.32 25.84
N LEU A 618 -22.20 -41.37 24.66
CA LEU A 618 -22.90 -41.52 23.38
C LEU A 618 -23.60 -42.87 23.23
N ALA A 619 -24.81 -42.81 22.68
CA ALA A 619 -25.50 -43.96 22.09
C ALA A 619 -24.64 -44.59 20.96
N PRO A 620 -24.86 -45.88 20.61
CA PRO A 620 -24.10 -46.53 19.54
C PRO A 620 -24.15 -45.81 18.18
N ASP A 621 -25.24 -45.09 17.91
CA ASP A 621 -25.45 -44.28 16.70
C ASP A 621 -25.53 -42.77 17.01
N GLY A 622 -24.99 -42.35 18.17
CA GLY A 622 -24.85 -40.97 18.57
C GLY A 622 -23.64 -40.30 17.90
N VAL A 623 -23.68 -38.98 17.78
CA VAL A 623 -22.61 -38.19 17.14
C VAL A 623 -22.22 -37.00 17.99
N VAL A 624 -21.02 -36.48 17.75
CA VAL A 624 -20.58 -35.19 18.29
C VAL A 624 -20.41 -34.22 17.14
N LEU A 625 -20.91 -33.00 17.28
CA LEU A 625 -20.54 -31.88 16.44
C LEU A 625 -19.53 -31.01 17.17
N VAL A 626 -18.38 -30.80 16.54
CA VAL A 626 -17.28 -29.98 17.06
C VAL A 626 -17.08 -28.80 16.11
N LEU A 627 -17.33 -27.58 16.58
CA LEU A 627 -16.99 -26.36 15.85
C LEU A 627 -15.74 -25.79 16.52
N GLU A 628 -14.70 -25.55 15.73
CA GLU A 628 -13.45 -24.94 16.18
C GLU A 628 -13.00 -23.90 15.15
N SER A 629 -12.03 -23.07 15.52
CA SER A 629 -11.45 -22.12 14.57
C SER A 629 -10.72 -22.86 13.44
N ALA A 630 -10.88 -22.37 12.21
CA ALA A 630 -10.18 -22.92 11.04
C ALA A 630 -8.68 -22.62 11.16
N SER A 631 -7.87 -23.67 11.31
CA SER A 631 -6.41 -23.57 11.41
C SER A 631 -5.71 -24.55 10.47
N ALA A 632 -4.60 -24.11 9.90
CA ALA A 632 -3.67 -24.96 9.19
C ALA A 632 -2.86 -25.81 10.18
N ASP A 633 -2.50 -27.03 9.77
CA ASP A 633 -1.70 -27.96 10.58
C ASP A 633 -0.35 -27.35 10.98
N ALA A 634 0.30 -26.62 10.06
CA ALA A 634 1.53 -25.91 10.35
C ALA A 634 1.22 -24.49 10.84
N ALA A 635 1.67 -24.15 12.06
CA ALA A 635 1.49 -22.82 12.63
C ALA A 635 2.06 -21.69 11.74
N SER A 636 3.10 -21.98 10.95
CA SER A 636 3.70 -21.04 9.98
C SER A 636 2.75 -20.62 8.85
N ASP A 637 1.71 -21.42 8.59
CA ASP A 637 0.80 -21.22 7.46
C ASP A 637 -0.43 -20.40 7.89
N ASN A 638 -0.65 -20.26 9.21
CA ASN A 638 -1.69 -19.42 9.81
C ASN A 638 -1.30 -17.93 9.75
N THR A 639 -1.37 -17.35 8.55
CA THR A 639 -0.94 -15.97 8.26
C THR A 639 -2.09 -15.07 7.81
N GLY A 640 -1.81 -13.78 7.60
CA GLY A 640 -2.79 -12.80 7.13
C GLY A 640 -3.78 -12.35 8.21
N ALA A 641 -4.88 -11.74 7.78
CA ALA A 641 -5.85 -11.11 8.67
C ALA A 641 -6.54 -12.11 9.61
N ALA A 642 -6.95 -13.28 9.11
CA ALA A 642 -7.58 -14.32 9.92
C ALA A 642 -6.64 -14.84 11.02
N GLY A 643 -5.39 -15.15 10.65
CA GLY A 643 -4.36 -15.57 11.63
C GLY A 643 -4.09 -14.50 12.68
N ALA A 644 -3.98 -13.22 12.27
CA ALA A 644 -3.77 -12.12 13.21
C ALA A 644 -4.93 -11.94 14.20
N ILE A 645 -6.17 -12.07 13.74
CA ILE A 645 -7.37 -12.00 14.59
C ILE A 645 -7.39 -13.17 15.57
N LEU A 646 -7.24 -14.40 15.08
CA LEU A 646 -7.36 -15.62 15.90
C LEU A 646 -6.21 -15.75 16.91
N TYR A 647 -4.95 -15.48 16.53
CA TYR A 647 -3.86 -15.41 17.51
C TYR A 647 -4.01 -14.24 18.48
N GLY A 648 -4.56 -13.10 18.04
CA GLY A 648 -4.88 -11.97 18.91
C GLY A 648 -5.89 -12.36 19.99
N THR A 649 -7.01 -12.97 19.60
CA THR A 649 -8.02 -13.53 20.51
C THR A 649 -7.40 -14.58 21.44
N SER A 650 -6.58 -15.48 20.89
CA SER A 650 -5.91 -16.52 21.66
C SER A 650 -5.06 -15.95 22.79
N THR A 651 -4.26 -14.94 22.44
CA THR A 651 -3.33 -14.26 23.35
C THR A 651 -4.04 -13.45 24.43
N LEU A 652 -5.15 -12.81 24.06
CA LEU A 652 -5.87 -11.88 24.93
C LEU A 652 -6.96 -12.56 25.78
N TYR A 653 -7.32 -13.81 25.48
CA TYR A 653 -8.41 -14.52 26.15
C TYR A 653 -8.15 -16.02 26.35
N CYS A 654 -8.17 -16.82 25.27
CA CYS A 654 -8.21 -18.30 25.32
C CYS A 654 -7.05 -18.93 26.10
N VAL A 655 -5.81 -18.56 25.77
CA VAL A 655 -4.63 -19.10 26.47
C VAL A 655 -4.62 -18.68 27.95
N PRO A 656 -4.81 -17.40 28.31
CA PRO A 656 -4.90 -17.02 29.71
C PRO A 656 -5.99 -17.76 30.51
N THR A 657 -7.19 -17.95 29.96
CA THR A 657 -8.27 -18.67 30.66
C THR A 657 -7.96 -20.15 30.81
N ALA A 658 -7.49 -20.80 29.75
CA ALA A 658 -7.11 -22.21 29.79
C ALA A 658 -5.96 -22.49 30.77
N LEU A 659 -4.98 -21.58 30.86
CA LEU A 659 -3.90 -21.68 31.86
C LEU A 659 -4.41 -21.49 33.30
N ALA A 660 -5.42 -20.64 33.51
CA ALA A 660 -6.03 -20.45 34.83
C ALA A 660 -6.75 -21.72 35.30
N ASP A 661 -7.35 -22.44 34.36
CA ASP A 661 -8.03 -23.71 34.64
C ASP A 661 -7.07 -24.92 34.67
N GLY A 662 -5.78 -24.70 34.42
CA GLY A 662 -4.72 -25.72 34.51
C GLY A 662 -4.61 -26.63 33.29
N GLY A 663 -5.19 -26.22 32.15
CA GLY A 663 -5.19 -26.99 30.92
C GLY A 663 -3.91 -26.90 30.08
N PRO A 664 -3.84 -27.66 28.97
CA PRO A 664 -2.73 -27.60 28.02
C PRO A 664 -2.64 -26.26 27.28
N ALA A 665 -3.68 -25.42 27.34
CA ALA A 665 -3.78 -24.12 26.69
C ALA A 665 -3.41 -24.18 25.20
N LEU A 666 -4.14 -25.02 24.45
CA LEU A 666 -3.94 -25.21 23.02
C LEU A 666 -4.11 -23.89 22.26
N GLY A 667 -5.02 -23.04 22.74
CA GLY A 667 -5.29 -21.71 22.18
C GLY A 667 -6.12 -21.79 20.90
N THR A 668 -6.65 -20.66 20.45
CA THR A 668 -7.70 -20.60 19.42
C THR A 668 -7.36 -21.37 18.12
N LEU A 669 -6.09 -21.38 17.69
CA LEU A 669 -5.64 -22.09 16.48
C LEU A 669 -5.01 -23.47 16.78
N GLY A 670 -5.08 -23.95 18.02
CA GLY A 670 -4.36 -25.13 18.51
C GLY A 670 -4.98 -26.48 18.19
N LEU A 671 -6.11 -26.51 17.49
CA LEU A 671 -6.79 -27.74 17.07
C LEU A 671 -7.00 -27.80 15.55
N PRO A 672 -5.92 -27.82 14.73
CA PRO A 672 -6.06 -28.15 13.32
C PRO A 672 -6.62 -29.56 13.14
N HIS A 673 -7.10 -29.88 11.93
CA HIS A 673 -7.78 -31.14 11.66
C HIS A 673 -6.98 -32.38 12.09
N THR A 674 -5.66 -32.37 11.91
CA THR A 674 -4.78 -33.48 12.32
C THR A 674 -4.77 -33.66 13.84
N GLU A 675 -4.63 -32.59 14.61
CA GLU A 675 -4.59 -32.64 16.08
C GLU A 675 -5.97 -32.99 16.66
N LEU A 676 -7.05 -32.41 16.11
CA LEU A 676 -8.41 -32.79 16.50
C LEU A 676 -8.67 -34.27 16.23
N THR A 677 -8.21 -34.80 15.10
CA THR A 677 -8.36 -36.22 14.76
C THR A 677 -7.59 -37.10 15.74
N ALA A 678 -6.33 -36.76 16.04
CA ALA A 678 -5.52 -37.50 17.01
C ALA A 678 -6.15 -37.51 18.41
N LEU A 679 -6.66 -36.35 18.85
CA LEU A 679 -7.37 -36.20 20.13
C LEU A 679 -8.65 -37.04 20.16
N ALA A 680 -9.44 -37.02 19.09
CA ALA A 680 -10.67 -37.82 18.98
C ALA A 680 -10.36 -39.33 18.96
N GLU A 681 -9.33 -39.77 18.26
CA GLU A 681 -8.88 -41.17 18.25
C GLU A 681 -8.43 -41.62 19.64
N ALA A 682 -7.67 -40.78 20.36
CA ALA A 682 -7.25 -41.06 21.74
C ALA A 682 -8.46 -41.20 22.68
N ALA A 683 -9.50 -40.39 22.48
CA ALA A 683 -10.77 -40.46 23.19
C ALA A 683 -11.68 -41.63 22.75
N GLY A 684 -11.27 -42.42 21.73
CA GLY A 684 -11.94 -43.64 21.30
C GLY A 684 -12.90 -43.49 20.12
N PHE A 685 -12.99 -42.33 19.48
CA PHE A 685 -13.81 -42.14 18.28
C PHE A 685 -13.24 -42.89 17.08
N GLY A 686 -14.10 -43.59 16.33
CA GLY A 686 -13.69 -44.39 15.17
C GLY A 686 -13.59 -43.62 13.85
N ALA A 687 -14.22 -42.44 13.76
CA ALA A 687 -14.16 -41.59 12.58
C ALA A 687 -14.39 -40.11 12.90
N VAL A 688 -13.55 -39.26 12.32
CA VAL A 688 -13.71 -37.79 12.29
C VAL A 688 -13.96 -37.37 10.84
N GLY A 689 -15.07 -36.69 10.60
CA GLY A 689 -15.39 -36.13 9.29
C GLY A 689 -15.55 -34.62 9.37
N GLU A 690 -15.03 -33.89 8.39
CA GLU A 690 -15.29 -32.46 8.25
C GLU A 690 -16.61 -32.23 7.49
N LEU A 691 -17.44 -31.33 7.99
CA LEU A 691 -18.68 -30.90 7.37
C LEU A 691 -18.43 -29.61 6.59
N PRO A 692 -19.05 -29.45 5.39
CA PRO A 692 -18.84 -28.26 4.58
C PRO A 692 -19.43 -27.02 5.26
N VAL A 693 -18.56 -26.10 5.66
CA VAL A 693 -18.94 -24.79 6.19
C VAL A 693 -18.26 -23.70 5.36
N GLN A 694 -19.03 -22.73 4.88
CA GLN A 694 -18.50 -21.57 4.16
C GLN A 694 -18.06 -20.49 5.15
N SER A 695 -16.97 -20.73 5.87
CA SER A 695 -16.38 -19.76 6.80
C SER A 695 -14.85 -19.72 6.67
N PRO A 696 -14.24 -18.53 6.59
CA PRO A 696 -12.78 -18.40 6.65
C PRO A 696 -12.24 -18.50 8.09
N MET A 697 -13.11 -18.51 9.11
CA MET A 697 -12.72 -18.45 10.52
C MET A 697 -12.98 -19.74 11.29
N ASN A 698 -13.93 -20.57 10.84
CA ASN A 698 -14.40 -21.75 11.59
C ASN A 698 -14.43 -22.99 10.71
N ALA A 699 -14.11 -24.14 11.30
CA ALA A 699 -14.28 -25.46 10.73
C ALA A 699 -15.26 -26.28 11.60
N LEU A 700 -16.06 -27.13 10.97
CA LEU A 700 -17.05 -27.97 11.65
C LEU A 700 -16.76 -29.43 11.39
N TYR A 701 -16.74 -30.22 12.45
CA TYR A 701 -16.43 -31.64 12.41
C TYR A 701 -17.56 -32.45 13.03
N VAL A 702 -17.72 -33.67 12.54
CA VAL A 702 -18.60 -34.70 13.07
C VAL A 702 -17.78 -35.90 13.51
N LEU A 703 -17.85 -36.23 14.79
CA LEU A 703 -17.16 -37.37 15.38
C LEU A 703 -18.18 -38.49 15.60
N ARG A 704 -17.81 -39.72 15.23
CA ARG A 704 -18.64 -40.91 15.36
C ARG A 704 -17.95 -41.97 16.19
N LYS A 705 -18.76 -42.68 16.98
CA LYS A 705 -18.31 -43.77 17.85
C LYS A 705 -17.64 -44.90 17.08
#